data_AF-A0AA37K9D3-F1
#
_entry.id   AF-A0AA37K9D3-F1
#
_cell.length_a   1.000
_cell.length_b   1.000
_cell.length_c   1.000
_cell.angle_alpha   90.00
_cell.angle_beta   90.00
_cell.angle_gamma   90.00
#
_symmetry.space_group_name_H-M   'P 1'
#
loop_
_entity.id
_entity.type
_entity.pdbx_description
1 polymer ?
#
loop_
_entity_poly.entity_id
_entity_poly.type
_entity_poly.pdbx_seq_one_letter_code
_entity_poly.pdbx_strand_id
1 'polypeptide(L)'
;MDMMRKYIEYIVLFLFLLSCSSKVEILTGDSQYQPFAPDGIPFVVADSMWNVDMRGNHRAVVRVSDINSNTAVKAVLPWRRPDLRPETKKVVVVDGQTGIEIKNVEILDFSSESGTIIFEPISGEGLYYIYYLPYKYRKGAGDARYGKPWNDYLPPIYEVDGKWKSELPTNLPIAQVLRFESRTKLDAFTPMGIIATIDETDSLLQQYPETPILFPEDRAFPIRLTDRLPIRWIEKGPAKSFAGVALRNEYYVWQIGVWAAHEGLDNVKLSFSDLKNGSTKIAKESITCFNQEGINWDGKPISFDIQIPKGKVQALWCGVQIPEDAKIGTYVGTIDFQVNEVVTKTIPLEITVTGEVLADKGDGDLWRHARLRWLNSQIGEDREPVTPFLPMKVNGNIIQATEKTFRIASNGLPASIEINGKQVLAKPFRFVVVTNDGDIAFDAEDAVLKKEADGMVSWISSYEKDGIHFISNAFMEYDGYVHYDLKVSTERDLIVKDIRLETDYTPYASEYFMGTGFDGGFRPVTYQWNWDGPWDSYWMGNALAGLHVEYRGGSYHGPLLNDYKPAPSRVWANSGKGMIKVSGAKGLGAKVIASTGVDTLSIQPKNYEFALMITPSKRLNSGKHFSERYYHAIHSGFDKAAEEGANIINIHHAKPLNPVINYPFIVRDSLVAFIDHEHKFGRKVKLYYTIRELTNYAQEIYALKSLNHEIFVSGPGYGLPWQCEHLIDDYKPAWYTELPQDCSDAALVLNGFSRWINYYLEGLRWMFENYEIDGIYMDDVSFDRTVMKRIRKIIAKYRPDALIDLHSNTGYSIGPANQYTDFFPYVDRLWFGESFKYNQMRPDEWLVTFSGIPFGVMSEMLQDGGNRFLGMVYGTTARHSYGRFSPAPVWNLWKSFGIEEAKMLGYWDEFCPIKTSDPEVKATAFVKTDSILISVGNFSESDRNVHLIIDWNSLGMDKTKALLKAPFVNDFQQASTFSLDEMIPIKRKEGLLLILSISK
;
A
#
# COMPACT_ATOMS: atom_id res chain seq x y z
N MET A 1 -42.21 -67.56 14.22
CA MET A 1 -42.58 -66.34 13.46
C MET A 1 -42.47 -65.06 14.28
N ASP A 2 -42.78 -65.06 15.59
CA ASP A 2 -42.71 -63.85 16.41
C ASP A 2 -41.29 -63.32 16.72
N MET A 3 -40.29 -64.21 16.80
CA MET A 3 -38.90 -63.82 17.09
C MET A 3 -38.22 -63.12 15.90
N MET A 4 -38.63 -63.46 14.67
CA MET A 4 -38.11 -62.88 13.43
C MET A 4 -38.67 -61.46 13.18
N ARG A 5 -39.90 -61.21 13.64
CA ARG A 5 -40.57 -59.91 13.51
C ARG A 5 -39.94 -58.88 14.44
N LYS A 6 -39.61 -59.25 15.68
CA LYS A 6 -38.86 -58.39 16.61
C LYS A 6 -37.44 -58.08 16.13
N TYR A 7 -36.74 -59.04 15.53
CA TYR A 7 -35.39 -58.81 15.00
C TYR A 7 -35.38 -57.83 13.82
N ILE A 8 -36.39 -57.90 12.95
CA ILE A 8 -36.56 -56.95 11.83
C ILE A 8 -36.96 -55.57 12.35
N GLU A 9 -37.82 -55.48 13.37
CA GLU A 9 -38.16 -54.21 14.01
C GLU A 9 -36.94 -53.55 14.68
N TYR A 10 -36.07 -54.31 15.35
CA TYR A 10 -34.83 -53.76 15.92
C TYR A 10 -33.82 -53.32 14.85
N ILE A 11 -33.69 -54.05 13.74
CA ILE A 11 -32.79 -53.65 12.63
C ILE A 11 -33.32 -52.40 11.91
N VAL A 12 -34.63 -52.29 11.72
CA VAL A 12 -35.26 -51.09 11.14
C VAL A 12 -35.15 -49.91 12.10
N LEU A 13 -35.33 -50.09 13.41
CA LEU A 13 -35.12 -49.03 14.40
C LEU A 13 -33.64 -48.58 14.47
N PHE A 14 -32.69 -49.53 14.34
CA PHE A 14 -31.25 -49.24 14.34
C PHE A 14 -30.80 -48.57 13.03
N LEU A 15 -31.40 -48.91 11.90
CA LEU A 15 -31.19 -48.22 10.61
C LEU A 15 -31.84 -46.83 10.58
N PHE A 16 -32.99 -46.64 11.23
CA PHE A 16 -33.59 -45.31 11.40
C PHE A 16 -32.74 -44.42 12.34
N LEU A 17 -32.18 -44.99 13.41
CA LEU A 17 -31.27 -44.27 14.32
C LEU A 17 -29.90 -43.93 13.69
N LEU A 18 -29.40 -44.75 12.74
CA LEU A 18 -28.21 -44.43 11.94
C LEU A 18 -28.48 -43.43 10.81
N SER A 19 -29.74 -43.26 10.39
CA SER A 19 -30.14 -42.25 9.39
C SER A 19 -30.48 -40.88 9.98
N CYS A 20 -30.45 -40.74 11.31
CA CYS A 20 -30.69 -39.48 12.04
C CYS A 20 -29.40 -38.81 12.56
N SER A 21 -28.24 -39.08 11.97
CA SER A 21 -27.15 -38.09 12.00
C SER A 21 -27.46 -37.08 10.90
N SER A 22 -27.78 -35.84 11.26
CA SER A 22 -27.77 -34.73 10.30
C SER A 22 -26.44 -34.80 9.55
N LYS A 23 -26.48 -35.10 8.24
CA LYS A 23 -25.28 -35.00 7.41
C LYS A 23 -24.82 -33.55 7.53
N VAL A 24 -23.67 -33.33 8.16
CA VAL A 24 -23.07 -32.01 8.22
C VAL A 24 -22.80 -31.60 6.79
N GLU A 25 -23.50 -30.58 6.31
CA GLU A 25 -23.34 -30.06 4.96
C GLU A 25 -21.94 -29.45 4.84
N ILE A 26 -21.14 -29.96 3.90
CA ILE A 26 -19.79 -29.45 3.66
C ILE A 26 -19.93 -28.25 2.71
N LEU A 27 -19.78 -27.04 3.26
CA LEU A 27 -19.82 -25.80 2.50
C LEU A 27 -18.48 -25.51 1.83
N THR A 28 -18.53 -24.87 0.65
CA THR A 28 -17.37 -24.42 -0.10
C THR A 28 -17.55 -22.97 -0.55
N GLY A 29 -16.51 -22.37 -1.13
CA GLY A 29 -16.60 -21.03 -1.70
C GLY A 29 -17.68 -20.88 -2.79
N ASP A 30 -18.06 -21.98 -3.45
CA ASP A 30 -19.09 -22.00 -4.49
C ASP A 30 -20.52 -22.10 -3.93
N SER A 31 -20.69 -22.37 -2.63
CA SER A 31 -22.02 -22.50 -2.01
C SER A 31 -22.86 -21.22 -2.11
N GLN A 32 -22.24 -20.04 -2.06
CA GLN A 32 -22.94 -18.75 -2.19
C GLN A 32 -23.41 -18.40 -3.61
N TYR A 33 -22.94 -19.12 -4.63
CA TYR A 33 -23.27 -18.87 -6.03
C TYR A 33 -24.26 -19.91 -6.59
N GLN A 34 -24.72 -20.84 -5.75
CA GLN A 34 -25.76 -21.79 -6.16
C GLN A 34 -27.07 -21.06 -6.45
N PRO A 35 -27.84 -21.50 -7.47
CA PRO A 35 -29.15 -20.93 -7.75
C PRO A 35 -30.05 -20.93 -6.52
N PHE A 36 -30.71 -19.80 -6.27
CA PHE A 36 -31.68 -19.65 -5.19
C PHE A 36 -32.87 -18.82 -5.68
N ALA A 37 -34.07 -19.06 -5.14
CA ALA A 37 -35.31 -18.56 -5.73
C ALA A 37 -36.33 -18.13 -4.66
N PRO A 38 -36.10 -16.98 -3.98
CA PRO A 38 -36.92 -16.57 -2.84
C PRO A 38 -38.39 -16.32 -3.21
N ASP A 39 -38.64 -15.85 -4.43
CA ASP A 39 -39.99 -15.61 -4.97
C ASP A 39 -40.40 -16.68 -6.01
N GLY A 40 -39.76 -17.86 -5.97
CA GLY A 40 -39.92 -18.90 -7.00
C GLY A 40 -39.26 -18.57 -8.35
N ILE A 41 -38.53 -17.44 -8.43
CA ILE A 41 -37.75 -17.01 -9.60
C ILE A 41 -36.25 -17.11 -9.24
N PRO A 42 -35.46 -17.93 -9.97
CA PRO A 42 -34.08 -18.15 -9.61
C PRO A 42 -33.17 -16.96 -9.94
N PHE A 43 -32.25 -16.66 -9.03
CA PHE A 43 -31.08 -15.81 -9.24
C PHE A 43 -29.87 -16.70 -9.59
N VAL A 44 -29.21 -16.43 -10.71
CA VAL A 44 -28.10 -17.25 -11.22
C VAL A 44 -26.96 -16.39 -11.75
N VAL A 45 -25.77 -16.98 -11.86
CA VAL A 45 -24.68 -16.42 -12.68
C VAL A 45 -24.93 -16.83 -14.13
N ALA A 46 -24.79 -15.91 -15.07
CA ALA A 46 -25.01 -16.20 -16.49
C ALA A 46 -23.93 -17.12 -17.07
N ASP A 47 -24.32 -17.96 -18.03
CA ASP A 47 -23.41 -18.86 -18.74
C ASP A 47 -22.42 -18.13 -19.66
N SER A 48 -22.73 -16.88 -20.02
CA SER A 48 -21.89 -16.05 -20.89
C SER A 48 -21.97 -14.57 -20.52
N MET A 49 -20.85 -13.87 -20.58
CA MET A 49 -20.80 -12.42 -20.38
C MET A 49 -21.44 -11.67 -21.56
N TRP A 50 -22.31 -10.71 -21.28
CA TRP A 50 -22.78 -9.74 -22.28
C TRP A 50 -21.92 -8.48 -22.30
N ASN A 51 -22.08 -7.65 -23.33
CA ASN A 51 -21.51 -6.30 -23.37
C ASN A 51 -22.12 -5.47 -22.22
N VAL A 52 -21.30 -5.11 -21.24
CA VAL A 52 -21.74 -4.42 -20.03
C VAL A 52 -22.05 -2.93 -20.28
N ASP A 53 -21.48 -2.35 -21.33
CA ASP A 53 -21.69 -0.93 -21.63
C ASP A 53 -23.15 -0.66 -21.94
N MET A 54 -23.73 0.32 -21.24
CA MET A 54 -25.14 0.70 -21.28
C MET A 54 -26.13 -0.38 -20.80
N ARG A 55 -25.65 -1.55 -20.36
CA ARG A 55 -26.47 -2.69 -19.94
C ARG A 55 -26.21 -3.09 -18.48
N GLY A 56 -25.05 -2.76 -17.92
CA GLY A 56 -24.68 -3.06 -16.55
C GLY A 56 -24.56 -4.55 -16.24
N ASN A 57 -24.45 -4.87 -14.95
CA ASN A 57 -24.06 -6.20 -14.47
C ASN A 57 -25.22 -7.18 -14.26
N HIS A 58 -26.47 -6.69 -14.35
CA HIS A 58 -27.62 -7.48 -13.94
C HIS A 58 -28.81 -7.36 -14.91
N ARG A 59 -29.47 -8.49 -15.20
CA ARG A 59 -30.68 -8.54 -16.03
C ARG A 59 -31.70 -9.55 -15.53
N ALA A 60 -32.97 -9.30 -15.81
CA ALA A 60 -34.03 -10.31 -15.75
C ALA A 60 -34.25 -10.89 -17.15
N VAL A 61 -34.40 -12.21 -17.24
CA VAL A 61 -34.78 -12.91 -18.47
C VAL A 61 -36.29 -13.12 -18.43
N VAL A 62 -37.00 -12.51 -19.38
CA VAL A 62 -38.46 -12.49 -19.43
C VAL A 62 -38.96 -13.18 -20.69
N ARG A 63 -40.03 -13.98 -20.57
CA ARG A 63 -40.69 -14.64 -21.70
C ARG A 63 -42.05 -14.02 -21.95
N VAL A 64 -42.25 -13.55 -23.17
CA VAL A 64 -43.56 -13.20 -23.73
C VAL A 64 -44.06 -14.41 -24.49
N SER A 65 -45.12 -15.04 -24.00
CA SER A 65 -45.68 -16.26 -24.62
C SER A 65 -46.96 -16.00 -25.41
N ASP A 66 -47.61 -14.86 -25.16
CA ASP A 66 -48.82 -14.43 -25.88
C ASP A 66 -49.01 -12.92 -25.66
N ILE A 67 -49.20 -12.18 -26.75
CA ILE A 67 -49.46 -10.73 -26.73
C ILE A 67 -50.96 -10.40 -26.68
N ASN A 68 -51.86 -11.37 -26.86
CA ASN A 68 -53.33 -11.21 -26.81
C ASN A 68 -53.85 -10.02 -27.64
N SER A 69 -53.26 -9.79 -28.82
CA SER A 69 -53.53 -8.63 -29.69
C SER A 69 -53.30 -7.24 -29.03
N ASN A 70 -52.56 -7.18 -27.92
CA ASN A 70 -52.13 -5.94 -27.29
C ASN A 70 -50.84 -5.41 -27.92
N THR A 71 -50.60 -4.11 -27.73
CA THR A 71 -49.39 -3.39 -28.16
C THR A 71 -48.30 -3.33 -27.08
N ALA A 72 -48.56 -3.90 -25.90
CA ALA A 72 -47.66 -3.91 -24.77
C ALA A 72 -47.87 -5.14 -23.88
N VAL A 73 -46.85 -5.50 -23.13
CA VAL A 73 -46.86 -6.55 -22.10
C VAL A 73 -46.38 -5.96 -20.78
N LYS A 74 -46.76 -6.58 -19.66
CA LYS A 74 -46.33 -6.20 -18.31
C LYS A 74 -45.47 -7.29 -17.67
N ALA A 75 -44.32 -6.94 -17.13
CA ALA A 75 -43.47 -7.82 -16.33
C ALA A 75 -43.33 -7.26 -14.90
N VAL A 76 -43.51 -8.12 -13.88
CA VAL A 76 -43.32 -7.76 -12.46
C VAL A 76 -42.05 -8.43 -11.97
N LEU A 77 -41.05 -7.64 -11.58
CA LEU A 77 -39.71 -8.11 -11.25
C LEU A 77 -39.48 -7.95 -9.74
N PRO A 78 -39.51 -9.02 -8.92
CA PRO A 78 -39.11 -8.98 -7.52
C PRO A 78 -37.58 -9.04 -7.40
N TRP A 79 -36.90 -7.97 -7.84
CA TRP A 79 -35.44 -7.96 -8.01
C TRP A 79 -34.62 -7.83 -6.71
N ARG A 80 -35.24 -7.44 -5.59
CA ARG A 80 -34.61 -7.35 -4.26
C ARG A 80 -33.24 -6.64 -4.24
N ARG A 81 -33.20 -5.43 -4.77
CA ARG A 81 -32.01 -4.60 -4.98
C ARG A 81 -31.45 -4.01 -3.67
N PRO A 82 -30.13 -4.14 -3.40
CA PRO A 82 -29.49 -3.54 -2.23
C PRO A 82 -29.02 -2.10 -2.44
N ASP A 83 -28.97 -1.62 -3.68
CA ASP A 83 -28.38 -0.31 -4.02
C ASP A 83 -29.22 0.87 -3.51
N LEU A 84 -28.53 1.94 -3.12
CA LEU A 84 -29.18 3.19 -2.70
C LEU A 84 -29.78 3.94 -3.89
N ARG A 85 -30.95 4.55 -3.68
CA ARG A 85 -31.65 5.41 -4.66
C ARG A 85 -31.91 4.69 -5.99
N PRO A 86 -32.59 3.54 -5.98
CA PRO A 86 -32.85 2.79 -7.20
C PRO A 86 -33.63 3.62 -8.24
N GLU A 87 -34.44 4.60 -7.80
CA GLU A 87 -35.27 5.48 -8.63
C GLU A 87 -34.46 6.41 -9.54
N THR A 88 -33.18 6.60 -9.24
CA THR A 88 -32.26 7.41 -10.04
C THR A 88 -31.59 6.63 -11.18
N LYS A 89 -31.98 5.35 -11.38
CA LYS A 89 -31.35 4.44 -12.35
C LYS A 89 -32.37 3.96 -13.38
N LYS A 90 -32.02 4.06 -14.66
CA LYS A 90 -32.84 3.61 -15.80
C LYS A 90 -33.07 2.10 -15.76
N VAL A 91 -34.14 1.64 -16.39
CA VAL A 91 -34.32 0.24 -16.81
C VAL A 91 -34.22 0.17 -18.34
N VAL A 92 -33.42 -0.75 -18.86
CA VAL A 92 -33.23 -0.95 -20.30
C VAL A 92 -33.82 -2.30 -20.70
N VAL A 93 -34.77 -2.30 -21.64
CA VAL A 93 -35.38 -3.53 -22.18
C VAL A 93 -34.78 -3.80 -23.55
N VAL A 94 -34.32 -5.02 -23.79
CA VAL A 94 -33.72 -5.46 -25.04
C VAL A 94 -34.46 -6.67 -25.58
N ASP A 95 -34.81 -6.62 -26.84
CA ASP A 95 -35.39 -7.75 -27.56
C ASP A 95 -34.35 -8.88 -27.68
N GLY A 96 -34.69 -10.07 -27.21
CA GLY A 96 -33.76 -11.19 -27.13
C GLY A 96 -33.45 -11.84 -28.48
N GLN A 97 -34.27 -11.60 -29.51
CA GLN A 97 -34.06 -12.11 -30.86
C GLN A 97 -33.18 -11.17 -31.69
N THR A 98 -33.46 -9.87 -31.62
CA THR A 98 -32.79 -8.86 -32.46
C THR A 98 -31.63 -8.15 -31.76
N GLY A 99 -31.60 -8.17 -30.42
CA GLY A 99 -30.62 -7.42 -29.61
C GLY A 99 -30.85 -5.91 -29.56
N ILE A 100 -31.98 -5.43 -30.10
CA ILE A 100 -32.36 -4.02 -30.19
C ILE A 100 -33.00 -3.56 -28.87
N GLU A 101 -32.65 -2.36 -28.39
CA GLU A 101 -33.30 -1.71 -27.24
C GLU A 101 -34.73 -1.31 -27.59
N ILE A 102 -35.69 -1.69 -26.74
CA ILE A 102 -37.08 -1.27 -26.84
C ILE A 102 -37.21 0.17 -26.32
N LYS A 103 -37.74 1.06 -27.15
CA LYS A 103 -37.94 2.48 -26.81
C LYS A 103 -39.20 2.72 -25.99
N ASN A 104 -40.28 2.03 -26.35
CA ASN A 104 -41.55 2.10 -25.65
C ASN A 104 -41.51 1.26 -24.38
N VAL A 105 -41.07 1.89 -23.29
CA VAL A 105 -40.95 1.31 -21.95
C VAL A 105 -41.53 2.28 -20.92
N GLU A 106 -42.41 1.79 -20.07
CA GLU A 106 -42.95 2.51 -18.92
C GLU A 106 -42.67 1.75 -17.62
N ILE A 107 -42.23 2.47 -16.60
CA ILE A 107 -41.90 1.93 -15.28
C ILE A 107 -42.98 2.38 -14.30
N LEU A 108 -43.61 1.42 -13.62
CA LEU A 108 -44.61 1.60 -12.57
C LEU A 108 -44.14 0.93 -11.27
N ASP A 109 -44.83 1.19 -10.14
CA ASP A 109 -44.67 0.54 -8.83
C ASP A 109 -43.23 0.16 -8.45
N PHE A 110 -42.32 1.12 -8.63
CA PHE A 110 -40.87 0.88 -8.55
C PHE A 110 -40.34 1.10 -7.14
N SER A 111 -39.63 0.10 -6.61
CA SER A 111 -38.95 0.14 -5.31
C SER A 111 -37.66 -0.69 -5.34
N SER A 112 -36.92 -0.71 -4.23
CA SER A 112 -35.81 -1.66 -4.06
C SER A 112 -36.27 -3.13 -4.07
N GLU A 113 -37.53 -3.42 -3.72
CA GLU A 113 -38.02 -4.79 -3.61
C GLU A 113 -38.51 -5.33 -4.95
N SER A 114 -39.20 -4.48 -5.72
CA SER A 114 -39.77 -4.86 -7.00
C SER A 114 -39.90 -3.69 -7.98
N GLY A 115 -40.14 -4.00 -9.25
CA GLY A 115 -40.61 -3.02 -10.23
C GLY A 115 -41.54 -3.63 -11.27
N THR A 116 -42.51 -2.83 -11.72
CA THR A 116 -43.43 -3.20 -12.80
C THR A 116 -42.99 -2.53 -14.10
N ILE A 117 -42.64 -3.33 -15.10
CA ILE A 117 -42.13 -2.86 -16.39
C ILE A 117 -43.15 -3.17 -17.48
N ILE A 118 -43.66 -2.12 -18.12
CA ILE A 118 -44.51 -2.23 -19.31
C ILE A 118 -43.64 -1.93 -20.52
N PHE A 119 -43.67 -2.79 -21.54
CA PHE A 119 -42.91 -2.55 -22.76
C PHE A 119 -43.60 -3.07 -24.01
N GLU A 120 -43.23 -2.52 -25.17
CA GLU A 120 -43.69 -2.97 -26.49
C GLU A 120 -42.84 -4.16 -26.99
N PRO A 121 -43.39 -5.37 -27.08
CA PRO A 121 -42.65 -6.54 -27.56
C PRO A 121 -42.57 -6.52 -29.10
N ILE A 122 -41.61 -5.78 -29.66
CA ILE A 122 -41.51 -5.54 -31.12
C ILE A 122 -41.38 -6.81 -31.98
N SER A 123 -40.77 -7.88 -31.46
CA SER A 123 -40.69 -9.20 -32.13
C SER A 123 -41.84 -10.15 -31.75
N GLY A 124 -42.79 -9.70 -30.92
CA GLY A 124 -43.92 -10.49 -30.45
C GLY A 124 -43.51 -11.50 -29.36
N GLU A 125 -43.85 -12.76 -29.57
CA GLU A 125 -43.53 -13.84 -28.64
C GLU A 125 -42.03 -14.17 -28.65
N GLY A 126 -41.43 -14.32 -27.48
CA GLY A 126 -40.00 -14.59 -27.38
C GLY A 126 -39.40 -14.23 -26.02
N LEU A 127 -38.08 -14.17 -25.99
CA LEU A 127 -37.32 -13.73 -24.84
C LEU A 127 -37.00 -12.24 -24.93
N TYR A 128 -37.07 -11.58 -23.79
CA TYR A 128 -36.69 -10.20 -23.58
C TYR A 128 -35.74 -10.11 -22.38
N TYR A 129 -34.76 -9.23 -22.47
CA TYR A 129 -33.78 -9.00 -21.40
C TYR A 129 -34.03 -7.62 -20.79
N ILE A 130 -34.32 -7.58 -19.49
CA ILE A 130 -34.56 -6.34 -18.75
C ILE A 130 -33.36 -6.07 -17.85
N TYR A 131 -32.52 -5.10 -18.23
CA TYR A 131 -31.38 -4.64 -17.46
C TYR A 131 -31.84 -3.57 -16.46
N TYR A 132 -31.64 -3.81 -15.16
CA TYR A 132 -32.22 -2.97 -14.09
C TYR A 132 -31.18 -2.16 -13.30
N LEU A 133 -29.89 -2.32 -13.64
CA LEU A 133 -28.77 -1.51 -13.15
C LEU A 133 -27.82 -1.10 -14.32
N PRO A 134 -28.34 -0.57 -15.44
CA PRO A 134 -27.51 -0.21 -16.59
C PRO A 134 -26.62 0.99 -16.28
N TYR A 135 -25.36 0.91 -16.68
CA TYR A 135 -24.38 1.98 -16.52
C TYR A 135 -23.51 2.12 -17.77
N LYS A 136 -22.89 3.30 -17.94
CA LYS A 136 -21.87 3.52 -18.96
C LYS A 136 -20.54 2.94 -18.49
N TYR A 137 -20.00 1.96 -19.21
CA TYR A 137 -18.72 1.36 -18.86
C TYR A 137 -17.57 2.33 -19.19
N ARG A 138 -16.68 2.53 -18.21
CA ARG A 138 -15.54 3.45 -18.38
C ARG A 138 -14.42 2.78 -19.17
N LYS A 139 -13.87 3.49 -20.16
CA LYS A 139 -12.78 2.98 -21.00
C LYS A 139 -11.52 3.82 -20.85
N GLY A 140 -10.43 3.19 -20.42
CA GLY A 140 -9.14 3.81 -20.15
C GLY A 140 -9.10 4.68 -18.87
N ALA A 141 -7.88 4.99 -18.43
CA ALA A 141 -7.64 5.72 -17.18
C ALA A 141 -8.16 7.17 -17.20
N GLY A 142 -8.19 7.83 -18.37
CA GLY A 142 -8.64 9.22 -18.49
C GLY A 142 -10.14 9.42 -18.23
N ASP A 143 -10.98 8.51 -18.75
CA ASP A 143 -12.43 8.49 -18.55
C ASP A 143 -12.76 8.21 -17.06
N ALA A 144 -11.99 7.33 -16.42
CA ALA A 144 -12.21 6.94 -15.03
C ALA A 144 -11.68 7.91 -13.97
N ARG A 145 -10.56 8.59 -14.21
CA ARG A 145 -9.89 9.43 -13.20
C ARG A 145 -10.49 10.84 -13.09
N TYR A 146 -11.07 11.37 -14.17
CA TYR A 146 -11.53 12.76 -14.25
C TYR A 146 -12.98 12.92 -14.75
N GLY A 147 -13.70 11.82 -15.01
CA GLY A 147 -15.09 11.83 -15.40
C GLY A 147 -15.99 12.46 -14.33
N LYS A 148 -16.82 13.42 -14.72
CA LYS A 148 -17.97 13.90 -13.94
C LYS A 148 -19.26 13.55 -14.71
N PRO A 149 -20.29 13.02 -14.03
CA PRO A 149 -20.35 12.68 -12.61
C PRO A 149 -19.72 11.31 -12.29
N TRP A 150 -19.34 11.11 -11.04
CA TRP A 150 -18.90 9.81 -10.49
C TRP A 150 -20.06 8.79 -10.33
N ASN A 151 -21.19 9.00 -10.99
CA ASN A 151 -22.33 8.08 -11.00
C ASN A 151 -22.55 7.58 -12.44
N ASP A 152 -22.05 6.38 -12.73
CA ASP A 152 -22.05 5.85 -14.11
C ASP A 152 -23.40 5.26 -14.54
N TYR A 153 -24.35 5.12 -13.63
CA TYR A 153 -25.69 4.60 -13.95
C TYR A 153 -26.44 5.52 -14.91
N LEU A 154 -27.19 4.91 -15.82
CA LEU A 154 -28.03 5.65 -16.75
C LEU A 154 -29.16 6.36 -16.00
N PRO A 155 -29.41 7.65 -16.24
CA PRO A 155 -30.52 8.35 -15.62
C PRO A 155 -31.85 7.80 -16.15
N PRO A 156 -32.95 7.84 -15.38
CA PRO A 156 -34.25 7.27 -15.72
C PRO A 156 -35.00 8.13 -16.74
N ILE A 157 -34.36 8.39 -17.89
CA ILE A 157 -34.88 9.14 -19.01
C ILE A 157 -35.30 8.13 -20.08
N TYR A 158 -36.58 8.19 -20.47
CA TYR A 158 -37.20 7.27 -21.41
C TYR A 158 -37.74 8.03 -22.62
N GLU A 159 -37.40 7.58 -23.82
CA GLU A 159 -37.84 8.13 -25.11
C GLU A 159 -39.12 7.40 -25.58
N VAL A 160 -40.18 7.49 -24.79
CA VAL A 160 -41.44 6.79 -25.05
C VAL A 160 -42.29 7.57 -26.05
N ASP A 161 -42.88 6.87 -27.03
CA ASP A 161 -43.87 7.46 -27.92
C ASP A 161 -45.13 7.86 -27.13
N GLY A 162 -45.48 9.16 -27.20
CA GLY A 162 -46.58 9.71 -26.42
C GLY A 162 -47.95 9.11 -26.78
N LYS A 163 -48.13 8.67 -28.03
CA LYS A 163 -49.36 8.02 -28.49
C LYS A 163 -49.44 6.61 -27.92
N TRP A 164 -48.37 5.82 -28.05
CA TRP A 164 -48.29 4.47 -27.46
C TRP A 164 -48.62 4.50 -25.96
N LYS A 165 -48.01 5.43 -25.23
CA LYS A 165 -48.26 5.61 -23.79
C LYS A 165 -49.71 5.96 -23.47
N SER A 166 -50.33 6.87 -24.24
CA SER A 166 -51.72 7.29 -24.01
C SER A 166 -52.76 6.22 -24.36
N GLU A 167 -52.41 5.26 -25.23
CA GLU A 167 -53.27 4.19 -25.71
C GLU A 167 -53.07 2.86 -24.95
N LEU A 168 -52.26 2.84 -23.89
CA LEU A 168 -52.02 1.64 -23.10
C LEU A 168 -53.33 1.10 -22.50
N PRO A 169 -53.69 -0.17 -22.76
CA PRO A 169 -54.90 -0.77 -22.22
C PRO A 169 -54.75 -1.02 -20.71
N THR A 170 -55.87 -0.96 -19.98
CA THR A 170 -55.88 -1.19 -18.52
C THR A 170 -55.46 -2.62 -18.14
N ASN A 171 -55.78 -3.60 -18.99
CA ASN A 171 -55.44 -5.00 -18.78
C ASN A 171 -54.38 -5.43 -19.80
N LEU A 172 -53.15 -5.62 -19.32
CA LEU A 172 -52.01 -6.06 -20.13
C LEU A 172 -51.69 -7.54 -19.90
N PRO A 173 -51.30 -8.29 -20.96
CA PRO A 173 -50.74 -9.62 -20.82
C PRO A 173 -49.49 -9.60 -19.92
N ILE A 174 -49.38 -10.58 -19.03
CA ILE A 174 -48.27 -10.67 -18.09
C ILE A 174 -47.17 -11.53 -18.70
N ALA A 175 -45.99 -10.94 -18.89
CA ALA A 175 -44.80 -11.66 -19.30
C ALA A 175 -44.19 -12.40 -18.10
N GLN A 176 -43.72 -13.63 -18.33
CA GLN A 176 -43.17 -14.48 -17.27
C GLN A 176 -41.70 -14.11 -17.03
N VAL A 177 -41.34 -13.75 -15.80
CA VAL A 177 -39.93 -13.64 -15.40
C VAL A 177 -39.40 -15.05 -15.17
N LEU A 178 -38.42 -15.47 -15.97
CA LEU A 178 -37.84 -16.81 -15.90
C LEU A 178 -36.74 -16.91 -14.85
N ARG A 179 -35.91 -15.86 -14.74
CA ARG A 179 -34.75 -15.79 -13.83
C ARG A 179 -34.11 -14.41 -13.81
N PHE A 180 -33.35 -14.13 -12.77
CA PHE A 180 -32.39 -13.02 -12.70
C PHE A 180 -30.98 -13.54 -12.95
N GLU A 181 -30.21 -12.81 -13.73
CA GLU A 181 -28.85 -13.16 -14.11
C GLU A 181 -27.89 -12.04 -13.70
N SER A 182 -26.83 -12.41 -12.98
CA SER A 182 -25.62 -11.60 -12.83
C SER A 182 -24.59 -11.99 -13.89
N ARG A 183 -23.87 -10.99 -14.41
CA ARG A 183 -22.93 -11.16 -15.53
C ARG A 183 -21.79 -12.11 -15.23
N THR A 184 -21.25 -12.05 -14.01
CA THR A 184 -20.12 -12.87 -13.55
C THR A 184 -20.31 -13.30 -12.08
N LYS A 185 -19.44 -14.19 -11.57
CA LYS A 185 -19.41 -14.54 -10.14
C LYS A 185 -19.06 -13.34 -9.25
N LEU A 186 -18.21 -12.43 -9.71
CA LEU A 186 -17.84 -11.22 -8.97
C LEU A 186 -19.04 -10.26 -8.84
N ASP A 187 -19.86 -10.19 -9.88
CA ASP A 187 -21.06 -9.35 -9.93
C ASP A 187 -22.29 -10.07 -9.35
N ALA A 188 -22.13 -11.25 -8.73
CA ALA A 188 -23.26 -12.06 -8.31
C ALA A 188 -23.99 -11.46 -7.10
N PHE A 189 -25.30 -11.24 -7.27
CA PHE A 189 -26.22 -11.05 -6.16
C PHE A 189 -26.51 -12.38 -5.48
N THR A 190 -25.71 -12.68 -4.44
CA THR A 190 -25.83 -13.89 -3.63
C THR A 190 -27.01 -13.81 -2.65
N PRO A 191 -27.38 -14.92 -1.97
CA PRO A 191 -28.42 -14.88 -0.92
C PRO A 191 -28.12 -13.92 0.24
N MET A 192 -26.84 -13.56 0.45
CA MET A 192 -26.41 -12.57 1.44
C MET A 192 -26.34 -11.15 0.90
N GLY A 193 -26.48 -10.97 -0.42
CA GLY A 193 -26.34 -9.70 -1.12
C GLY A 193 -27.65 -9.07 -1.58
N ILE A 194 -28.78 -9.80 -1.54
CA ILE A 194 -30.11 -9.25 -1.86
C ILE A 194 -30.96 -9.05 -0.61
N ILE A 195 -31.84 -8.06 -0.65
CA ILE A 195 -32.61 -7.62 0.52
C ILE A 195 -33.84 -8.48 0.79
N ALA A 196 -34.15 -8.66 2.07
CA ALA A 196 -35.48 -9.01 2.56
C ALA A 196 -36.46 -7.85 2.28
N THR A 197 -37.73 -8.17 2.01
CA THR A 197 -38.77 -7.16 1.91
C THR A 197 -39.08 -6.54 3.28
N ILE A 198 -39.74 -5.38 3.28
CA ILE A 198 -40.26 -4.75 4.50
C ILE A 198 -41.22 -5.72 5.20
N ASP A 199 -42.15 -6.34 4.47
CA ASP A 199 -43.12 -7.29 5.04
C ASP A 199 -42.44 -8.52 5.67
N GLU A 200 -41.39 -9.05 5.03
CA GLU A 200 -40.59 -10.15 5.59
C GLU A 200 -39.83 -9.72 6.84
N THR A 201 -39.26 -8.52 6.82
CA THR A 201 -38.54 -7.95 7.97
C THR A 201 -39.49 -7.70 9.15
N ASP A 202 -40.66 -7.13 8.90
CA ASP A 202 -41.69 -6.88 9.90
C ASP A 202 -42.24 -8.19 10.47
N SER A 203 -42.43 -9.20 9.63
CA SER A 203 -42.81 -10.54 10.07
C SER A 203 -41.77 -11.16 11.00
N LEU A 204 -40.48 -10.99 10.67
CA LEU A 204 -39.38 -11.47 11.52
C LEU A 204 -39.33 -10.71 12.86
N LEU A 205 -39.52 -9.39 12.86
CA LEU A 205 -39.61 -8.57 14.09
C LEU A 205 -40.75 -9.01 15.00
N GLN A 206 -41.89 -9.36 14.43
CA GLN A 206 -43.04 -9.87 15.19
C GLN A 206 -42.77 -11.26 15.76
N GLN A 207 -42.04 -12.11 15.03
CA GLN A 207 -41.71 -13.46 15.46
C GLN A 207 -40.65 -13.49 16.57
N TYR A 208 -39.71 -12.54 16.55
CA TYR A 208 -38.56 -12.46 17.47
C TYR A 208 -38.55 -11.12 18.22
N PRO A 209 -39.23 -11.03 19.39
CA PRO A 209 -39.35 -9.79 20.14
C PRO A 209 -38.07 -9.40 20.90
N GLU A 210 -37.04 -10.26 20.90
CA GLU A 210 -35.79 -10.00 21.61
C GLU A 210 -34.78 -9.17 20.82
N THR A 211 -33.84 -8.56 21.54
CA THR A 211 -32.74 -7.78 20.97
C THR A 211 -31.41 -8.15 21.65
N PRO A 212 -30.30 -8.32 20.89
CA PRO A 212 -30.27 -8.52 19.44
C PRO A 212 -30.90 -9.83 18.98
N ILE A 213 -31.14 -9.93 17.68
CA ILE A 213 -31.31 -11.20 16.99
C ILE A 213 -29.95 -11.60 16.39
N LEU A 214 -29.53 -12.85 16.62
CA LEU A 214 -28.20 -13.35 16.27
C LEU A 214 -28.29 -14.38 15.14
N PHE A 215 -27.38 -14.27 14.17
CA PHE A 215 -27.29 -15.13 13.00
C PHE A 215 -25.87 -15.66 12.84
N PRO A 216 -25.52 -16.79 13.47
CA PRO A 216 -24.27 -17.48 13.18
C PRO A 216 -24.22 -17.96 11.73
N GLU A 217 -23.15 -17.64 11.01
CA GLU A 217 -22.98 -17.99 9.59
C GLU A 217 -21.56 -18.49 9.29
N ASP A 218 -21.48 -19.44 8.37
CA ASP A 218 -20.20 -19.94 7.86
C ASP A 218 -19.58 -18.91 6.91
N ARG A 219 -18.25 -18.88 6.87
CA ARG A 219 -17.45 -18.03 5.95
C ARG A 219 -17.82 -18.18 4.47
N ALA A 220 -18.45 -19.28 4.07
CA ALA A 220 -18.96 -19.48 2.71
C ALA A 220 -20.07 -18.47 2.34
N PHE A 221 -20.72 -17.83 3.32
CA PHE A 221 -21.77 -16.83 3.12
C PHE A 221 -21.44 -15.51 3.84
N PRO A 222 -20.43 -14.73 3.41
CA PRO A 222 -20.04 -13.49 4.08
C PRO A 222 -21.22 -12.53 4.25
N ILE A 223 -21.38 -11.93 5.43
CA ILE A 223 -22.41 -10.90 5.68
C ILE A 223 -22.03 -9.62 4.94
N ARG A 224 -22.96 -9.11 4.12
CA ARG A 224 -22.71 -7.98 3.20
C ARG A 224 -23.52 -6.72 3.52
N LEU A 225 -24.73 -6.91 4.04
CA LEU A 225 -25.70 -5.84 4.28
C LEU A 225 -25.62 -5.36 5.73
N THR A 226 -25.57 -4.03 5.91
CA THR A 226 -25.53 -3.37 7.24
C THR A 226 -26.87 -2.74 7.63
N ASP A 227 -27.74 -2.48 6.65
CA ASP A 227 -28.93 -1.63 6.81
C ASP A 227 -30.24 -2.38 6.55
N ARG A 228 -30.14 -3.57 5.96
CA ARG A 228 -31.25 -4.44 5.59
C ARG A 228 -30.85 -5.88 5.87
N LEU A 229 -31.83 -6.74 6.13
CA LEU A 229 -31.56 -8.17 6.28
C LEU A 229 -31.38 -8.83 4.92
N PRO A 230 -30.47 -9.80 4.78
CA PRO A 230 -30.38 -10.63 3.60
C PRO A 230 -31.55 -11.64 3.55
N ILE A 231 -32.01 -11.97 2.34
CA ILE A 231 -33.11 -12.94 2.16
C ILE A 231 -32.82 -14.30 2.80
N ARG A 232 -31.55 -14.71 2.82
CA ARG A 232 -31.12 -15.97 3.45
C ARG A 232 -31.55 -16.06 4.92
N TRP A 233 -31.51 -14.95 5.65
CA TRP A 233 -31.88 -14.92 7.06
C TRP A 233 -33.39 -15.00 7.28
N ILE A 234 -34.18 -14.57 6.30
CA ILE A 234 -35.63 -14.76 6.31
C ILE A 234 -35.96 -16.25 6.10
N GLU A 235 -35.31 -16.90 5.14
CA GLU A 235 -35.55 -18.32 4.84
C GLU A 235 -35.08 -19.27 5.95
N LYS A 236 -33.92 -18.98 6.55
CA LYS A 236 -33.33 -19.83 7.61
C LYS A 236 -33.82 -19.51 9.02
N GLY A 237 -34.18 -18.25 9.27
CA GLY A 237 -34.37 -17.73 10.61
C GLY A 237 -33.06 -17.67 11.43
N PRO A 238 -33.11 -17.12 12.65
CA PRO A 238 -31.97 -17.12 13.56
C PRO A 238 -31.63 -18.54 14.04
N ALA A 239 -30.35 -18.91 13.95
CA ALA A 239 -29.87 -20.21 14.42
C ALA A 239 -29.52 -20.17 15.92
N LYS A 240 -29.87 -21.24 16.64
CA LYS A 240 -29.56 -21.36 18.08
C LYS A 240 -28.14 -21.84 18.35
N SER A 241 -27.43 -22.32 17.35
CA SER A 241 -26.06 -22.87 17.44
C SER A 241 -25.31 -22.62 16.13
N PHE A 242 -23.99 -22.72 16.19
CA PHE A 242 -23.12 -22.74 15.02
C PHE A 242 -22.47 -24.11 14.89
N ALA A 243 -22.42 -24.66 13.66
CA ALA A 243 -21.71 -25.88 13.34
C ALA A 243 -20.87 -25.70 12.07
N GLY A 244 -19.59 -26.06 12.15
CA GLY A 244 -18.62 -25.92 11.06
C GLY A 244 -17.82 -27.19 10.79
N VAL A 245 -17.20 -27.28 9.62
CA VAL A 245 -16.30 -28.37 9.22
C VAL A 245 -14.93 -27.82 8.88
N ALA A 246 -13.90 -28.30 9.58
CA ALA A 246 -12.52 -27.87 9.38
C ALA A 246 -11.59 -29.05 9.08
N LEU A 247 -10.50 -28.77 8.37
CA LEU A 247 -9.39 -29.69 8.21
C LEU A 247 -8.38 -29.52 9.36
N ARG A 248 -7.52 -30.51 9.58
CA ARG A 248 -6.39 -30.36 10.52
C ARG A 248 -5.41 -29.31 10.00
N ASN A 249 -4.77 -28.60 10.92
CA ASN A 249 -3.93 -27.43 10.65
C ASN A 249 -4.66 -26.23 9.99
N GLU A 250 -5.97 -26.29 9.72
CA GLU A 250 -6.68 -25.17 9.11
C GLU A 250 -6.83 -23.98 10.08
N TYR A 251 -6.69 -22.75 9.59
CA TYR A 251 -7.24 -21.58 10.29
C TYR A 251 -8.70 -21.40 9.89
N TYR A 252 -9.61 -21.93 10.71
CA TYR A 252 -11.04 -21.97 10.40
C TYR A 252 -11.72 -20.67 10.81
N VAL A 253 -12.40 -20.03 9.85
CA VAL A 253 -13.12 -18.76 10.02
C VAL A 253 -14.63 -18.92 9.95
N TRP A 254 -15.36 -18.15 10.77
CA TRP A 254 -16.82 -18.00 10.74
C TRP A 254 -17.23 -16.58 11.17
N GLN A 255 -18.52 -16.29 11.21
CA GLN A 255 -19.04 -14.97 11.59
C GLN A 255 -20.33 -15.07 12.41
N ILE A 256 -20.54 -14.11 13.31
CA ILE A 256 -21.81 -13.90 14.00
C ILE A 256 -22.42 -12.60 13.48
N GLY A 257 -23.55 -12.70 12.78
CA GLY A 257 -24.37 -11.55 12.42
C GLY A 257 -25.18 -11.08 13.61
N VAL A 258 -25.07 -9.80 13.96
CA VAL A 258 -25.78 -9.19 15.08
C VAL A 258 -26.72 -8.14 14.51
N TRP A 259 -28.03 -8.35 14.66
CA TRP A 259 -29.04 -7.36 14.29
C TRP A 259 -29.62 -6.70 15.54
N ALA A 260 -29.38 -5.39 15.66
CA ALA A 260 -29.91 -4.54 16.73
C ALA A 260 -31.39 -4.20 16.48
N ALA A 261 -32.24 -5.22 16.46
CA ALA A 261 -33.59 -5.19 15.92
C ALA A 261 -34.51 -4.11 16.56
N HIS A 262 -34.52 -4.04 17.89
CA HIS A 262 -35.49 -3.19 18.63
C HIS A 262 -34.83 -1.97 19.29
N GLU A 263 -33.56 -2.07 19.67
CA GLU A 263 -32.76 -1.03 20.33
C GLU A 263 -31.29 -1.13 19.92
N GLY A 264 -30.55 -0.03 20.07
CA GLY A 264 -29.11 0.00 19.83
C GLY A 264 -28.34 -0.75 20.91
N LEU A 265 -27.16 -1.23 20.57
CA LEU A 265 -26.29 -2.00 21.47
C LEU A 265 -24.96 -1.29 21.65
N ASP A 266 -24.55 -1.14 22.90
CA ASP A 266 -23.27 -0.55 23.28
C ASP A 266 -22.35 -1.62 23.90
N ASN A 267 -21.04 -1.46 23.67
CA ASN A 267 -19.99 -2.31 24.26
C ASN A 267 -20.26 -3.81 24.03
N VAL A 268 -20.52 -4.17 22.77
CA VAL A 268 -20.74 -5.54 22.34
C VAL A 268 -19.43 -6.33 22.39
N LYS A 269 -19.43 -7.51 23.02
CA LYS A 269 -18.25 -8.38 23.12
C LYS A 269 -18.61 -9.85 22.90
N LEU A 270 -17.67 -10.61 22.34
CA LEU A 270 -17.71 -12.06 22.31
C LEU A 270 -16.67 -12.64 23.26
N SER A 271 -17.04 -13.69 23.97
CA SER A 271 -16.09 -14.52 24.73
C SER A 271 -16.35 -16.00 24.44
N PHE A 272 -15.31 -16.81 24.52
CA PHE A 272 -15.34 -18.19 24.05
C PHE A 272 -14.93 -19.16 25.16
N SER A 273 -15.54 -20.36 25.16
CA SER A 273 -15.04 -21.48 25.95
C SER A 273 -13.93 -22.24 25.20
N ASP A 274 -13.20 -23.10 25.92
CA ASP A 274 -12.40 -24.14 25.26
C ASP A 274 -13.33 -24.99 24.37
N LEU A 275 -12.85 -25.39 23.18
CA LEU A 275 -13.55 -26.37 22.35
C LEU A 275 -13.06 -27.76 22.75
N LYS A 276 -13.96 -28.65 23.17
CA LYS A 276 -13.62 -29.95 23.75
C LYS A 276 -14.10 -31.09 22.88
N ASN A 277 -13.24 -32.09 22.67
CA ASN A 277 -13.58 -33.38 22.09
C ASN A 277 -13.05 -34.46 23.05
N GLY A 278 -13.94 -35.01 23.89
CA GLY A 278 -13.55 -35.92 24.98
C GLY A 278 -12.53 -35.29 25.93
N SER A 279 -11.34 -35.90 26.05
CA SER A 279 -10.24 -35.40 26.88
C SER A 279 -9.32 -34.39 26.15
N THR A 280 -9.50 -34.20 24.84
CA THR A 280 -8.72 -33.23 24.05
C THR A 280 -9.42 -31.90 23.95
N LYS A 281 -8.65 -30.81 23.86
CA LYS A 281 -9.19 -29.46 23.77
C LYS A 281 -8.39 -28.57 22.82
N ILE A 282 -9.10 -27.64 22.18
CA ILE A 282 -8.54 -26.45 21.55
C ILE A 282 -8.81 -25.29 22.51
N ALA A 283 -7.76 -24.59 22.91
CA ALA A 283 -7.83 -23.57 23.95
C ALA A 283 -8.58 -22.33 23.45
N LYS A 284 -9.42 -21.72 24.30
CA LYS A 284 -10.17 -20.51 23.93
C LYS A 284 -9.26 -19.35 23.50
N GLU A 285 -8.03 -19.30 24.01
CA GLU A 285 -7.02 -18.28 23.69
C GLU A 285 -6.53 -18.37 22.22
N SER A 286 -6.86 -19.45 21.52
CA SER A 286 -6.60 -19.59 20.07
C SER A 286 -7.74 -19.07 19.19
N ILE A 287 -8.84 -18.61 19.79
CA ILE A 287 -10.00 -18.05 19.11
C ILE A 287 -9.92 -16.52 19.15
N THR A 288 -9.98 -15.89 17.99
CA THR A 288 -9.96 -14.43 17.84
C THR A 288 -11.30 -13.95 17.30
N CYS A 289 -11.87 -12.88 17.86
CA CYS A 289 -12.88 -12.05 17.19
C CYS A 289 -12.19 -10.80 16.62
N PHE A 290 -12.05 -10.72 15.30
CA PHE A 290 -11.26 -9.67 14.66
C PHE A 290 -11.85 -8.28 14.89
N ASN A 291 -13.17 -8.17 15.04
CA ASN A 291 -13.86 -6.89 15.23
C ASN A 291 -13.61 -6.25 16.60
N GLN A 292 -13.26 -7.04 17.63
CA GLN A 292 -13.11 -6.54 19.00
C GLN A 292 -11.65 -6.31 19.41
N GLU A 293 -10.70 -7.00 18.76
CA GLU A 293 -9.29 -6.97 19.16
C GLU A 293 -8.34 -7.36 18.02
N GLY A 294 -7.05 -7.11 18.22
CA GLY A 294 -6.00 -7.53 17.31
C GLY A 294 -4.62 -7.00 17.68
N ILE A 295 -3.70 -7.10 16.72
CA ILE A 295 -2.37 -6.50 16.80
C ILE A 295 -2.24 -5.46 15.70
N ASN A 296 -1.86 -4.24 16.05
CA ASN A 296 -1.65 -3.15 15.10
C ASN A 296 -0.36 -3.35 14.29
N TRP A 297 -0.13 -2.50 13.29
CA TRP A 297 1.07 -2.56 12.44
C TRP A 297 2.39 -2.29 13.17
N ASP A 298 2.34 -1.64 14.34
CA ASP A 298 3.47 -1.33 15.21
C ASP A 298 3.68 -2.37 16.32
N GLY A 299 3.00 -3.52 16.22
CA GLY A 299 3.09 -4.63 17.16
C GLY A 299 2.28 -4.47 18.44
N LYS A 300 1.64 -3.31 18.64
CA LYS A 300 0.85 -3.04 19.85
C LYS A 300 -0.52 -3.73 19.78
N PRO A 301 -1.01 -4.33 20.88
CA PRO A 301 -2.38 -4.78 20.96
C PRO A 301 -3.36 -3.64 20.77
N ILE A 302 -4.47 -3.92 20.09
CA ILE A 302 -5.59 -3.01 19.90
C ILE A 302 -6.88 -3.68 20.34
N SER A 303 -7.81 -2.86 20.83
CA SER A 303 -9.15 -3.25 21.23
C SER A 303 -10.14 -2.21 20.73
N PHE A 304 -11.33 -2.66 20.35
CA PHE A 304 -12.37 -1.80 19.79
C PHE A 304 -13.66 -1.93 20.59
N ASP A 305 -14.28 -0.79 20.89
CA ASP A 305 -15.61 -0.73 21.45
C ASP A 305 -16.62 -0.85 20.30
N ILE A 306 -17.37 -1.95 20.29
CA ILE A 306 -18.35 -2.22 19.24
C ILE A 306 -19.69 -1.63 19.65
N GLN A 307 -20.18 -0.69 18.85
CA GLN A 307 -21.50 -0.08 18.97
C GLN A 307 -22.32 -0.40 17.73
N ILE A 308 -23.57 -0.84 17.93
CA ILE A 308 -24.48 -1.20 16.84
C ILE A 308 -25.74 -0.36 16.98
N PRO A 309 -25.95 0.64 16.11
CA PRO A 309 -27.16 1.45 16.15
C PRO A 309 -28.43 0.62 15.92
N LYS A 310 -29.56 1.07 16.48
CA LYS A 310 -30.86 0.43 16.26
C LYS A 310 -31.12 0.22 14.76
N GLY A 311 -31.58 -0.97 14.42
CA GLY A 311 -31.92 -1.39 13.06
C GLY A 311 -30.72 -1.83 12.21
N LYS A 312 -29.48 -1.59 12.66
CA LYS A 312 -28.27 -1.95 11.90
C LYS A 312 -27.84 -3.40 12.17
N VAL A 313 -27.11 -3.94 11.21
CA VAL A 313 -26.45 -5.25 11.23
C VAL A 313 -24.94 -5.05 11.33
N GLN A 314 -24.33 -5.76 12.28
CA GLN A 314 -22.87 -5.86 12.42
C GLN A 314 -22.45 -7.32 12.24
N ALA A 315 -21.48 -7.56 11.37
CA ALA A 315 -20.81 -8.86 11.28
C ALA A 315 -19.64 -8.91 12.27
N LEU A 316 -19.56 -9.96 13.09
CA LEU A 316 -18.43 -10.23 13.98
C LEU A 316 -17.67 -11.46 13.47
N TRP A 317 -16.55 -11.23 12.81
CA TRP A 317 -15.70 -12.28 12.22
C TRP A 317 -14.81 -12.91 13.28
N CYS A 318 -14.85 -14.25 13.31
CA CYS A 318 -14.13 -15.06 14.27
C CYS A 318 -13.22 -16.07 13.55
N GLY A 319 -12.11 -16.45 14.16
CA GLY A 319 -11.24 -17.49 13.62
C GLY A 319 -10.52 -18.28 14.70
N VAL A 320 -10.20 -19.54 14.40
CA VAL A 320 -9.47 -20.44 15.28
C VAL A 320 -8.45 -21.25 14.50
N GLN A 321 -7.24 -21.38 15.05
CA GLN A 321 -6.25 -22.30 14.52
C GLN A 321 -6.57 -23.72 14.98
N ILE A 322 -6.99 -24.59 14.06
CA ILE A 322 -7.09 -26.02 14.32
C ILE A 322 -5.67 -26.60 14.39
N PRO A 323 -5.29 -27.30 15.48
CA PRO A 323 -3.98 -27.92 15.55
C PRO A 323 -3.75 -28.94 14.43
N GLU A 324 -2.51 -29.07 13.96
CA GLU A 324 -2.14 -30.07 12.95
C GLU A 324 -2.35 -31.51 13.45
N ASP A 325 -2.13 -31.74 14.74
CA ASP A 325 -2.30 -33.02 15.43
C ASP A 325 -3.67 -33.18 16.09
N ALA A 326 -4.62 -32.28 15.80
CA ALA A 326 -5.98 -32.36 16.34
C ALA A 326 -6.61 -33.73 16.08
N LYS A 327 -7.23 -34.33 17.11
CA LYS A 327 -8.01 -35.56 16.94
C LYS A 327 -9.22 -35.30 16.06
N ILE A 328 -9.52 -36.25 15.17
CA ILE A 328 -10.72 -36.23 14.32
C ILE A 328 -11.97 -36.29 15.21
N GLY A 329 -13.01 -35.54 14.84
CA GLY A 329 -14.31 -35.52 15.49
C GLY A 329 -14.78 -34.11 15.83
N THR A 330 -15.91 -34.02 16.51
CA THR A 330 -16.56 -32.75 16.83
C THR A 330 -16.04 -32.19 18.15
N TYR A 331 -15.49 -30.98 18.08
CA TYR A 331 -15.14 -30.18 19.25
C TYR A 331 -16.31 -29.26 19.59
N VAL A 332 -16.73 -29.28 20.84
CA VAL A 332 -17.89 -28.54 21.34
C VAL A 332 -17.45 -27.48 22.34
N GLY A 333 -17.97 -26.28 22.19
CA GLY A 333 -17.79 -25.17 23.12
C GLY A 333 -18.96 -24.19 23.05
N THR A 334 -18.76 -22.99 23.55
CA THR A 334 -19.76 -21.92 23.58
C THR A 334 -19.18 -20.57 23.20
N ILE A 335 -20.04 -19.72 22.65
CA ILE A 335 -19.81 -18.30 22.41
C ILE A 335 -20.77 -17.53 23.31
N ASP A 336 -20.25 -16.80 24.28
CA ASP A 336 -21.03 -15.91 25.11
C ASP A 336 -21.04 -14.52 24.48
N PHE A 337 -22.22 -14.09 24.05
CA PHE A 337 -22.48 -12.76 23.52
C PHE A 337 -22.85 -11.82 24.66
N GLN A 338 -22.12 -10.72 24.76
CA GLN A 338 -22.22 -9.75 25.86
C GLN A 338 -22.58 -8.37 25.34
N VAL A 339 -23.41 -7.65 26.11
CA VAL A 339 -23.73 -6.24 25.92
C VAL A 339 -23.53 -5.56 27.27
N ASN A 340 -22.74 -4.49 27.32
CA ASN A 340 -22.42 -3.79 28.58
C ASN A 340 -21.94 -4.75 29.69
N GLU A 341 -21.06 -5.69 29.34
CA GLU A 341 -20.46 -6.70 30.25
C GLU A 341 -21.45 -7.73 30.85
N VAL A 342 -22.71 -7.72 30.39
CA VAL A 342 -23.71 -8.72 30.76
C VAL A 342 -23.81 -9.76 29.64
N VAL A 343 -23.63 -11.03 29.97
CA VAL A 343 -23.91 -12.14 29.04
C VAL A 343 -25.42 -12.16 28.77
N THR A 344 -25.82 -11.85 27.54
CA THR A 344 -27.23 -11.80 27.14
C THR A 344 -27.66 -13.06 26.39
N LYS A 345 -26.74 -13.71 25.66
CA LYS A 345 -26.99 -14.97 24.95
C LYS A 345 -25.74 -15.85 24.94
N THR A 346 -25.93 -17.18 25.01
CA THR A 346 -24.87 -18.18 24.83
C THR A 346 -25.20 -19.05 23.62
N ILE A 347 -24.32 -19.10 22.64
CA ILE A 347 -24.46 -19.87 21.39
C ILE A 347 -23.58 -21.11 21.49
N PRO A 348 -24.12 -22.34 21.40
CA PRO A 348 -23.32 -23.55 21.24
C PRO A 348 -22.50 -23.50 19.93
N LEU A 349 -21.23 -23.87 20.03
CA LEU A 349 -20.27 -23.87 18.94
C LEU A 349 -19.73 -25.29 18.73
N GLU A 350 -19.93 -25.83 17.54
CA GLU A 350 -19.43 -27.14 17.13
C GLU A 350 -18.50 -27.00 15.93
N ILE A 351 -17.28 -27.55 16.02
CA ILE A 351 -16.36 -27.64 14.89
C ILE A 351 -15.98 -29.10 14.69
N THR A 352 -16.40 -29.67 13.56
CA THR A 352 -16.04 -31.03 13.17
C THR A 352 -14.72 -31.03 12.43
N VAL A 353 -13.68 -31.59 13.06
CA VAL A 353 -12.34 -31.73 12.47
C VAL A 353 -12.27 -33.05 11.72
N THR A 354 -11.93 -33.00 10.44
CA THR A 354 -11.81 -34.19 9.57
C THR A 354 -10.36 -34.69 9.47
N GLY A 355 -10.13 -35.78 8.72
CA GLY A 355 -8.82 -36.44 8.68
C GLY A 355 -7.75 -35.76 7.84
N GLU A 356 -8.13 -34.93 6.87
CA GLU A 356 -7.17 -34.25 5.97
C GLU A 356 -6.41 -33.13 6.69
N VAL A 357 -5.17 -32.89 6.27
CA VAL A 357 -4.28 -31.85 6.84
C VAL A 357 -3.96 -30.84 5.75
N LEU A 358 -4.13 -29.55 6.04
CA LEU A 358 -3.68 -28.47 5.17
C LEU A 358 -2.23 -28.12 5.47
N ALA A 359 -1.39 -28.03 4.44
CA ALA A 359 0.02 -27.67 4.60
C ALA A 359 0.22 -26.21 5.04
N ASP A 360 -0.65 -25.31 4.56
CA ASP A 360 -0.52 -23.86 4.63
C ASP A 360 -1.62 -23.20 5.47
N LYS A 361 -2.29 -23.98 6.32
CA LYS A 361 -3.43 -23.56 7.13
C LYS A 361 -4.65 -23.06 6.33
N GLY A 362 -4.66 -23.28 5.02
CA GLY A 362 -5.70 -22.80 4.11
C GLY A 362 -5.39 -21.46 3.43
N ASP A 363 -4.15 -20.96 3.53
CA ASP A 363 -3.74 -19.70 2.88
C ASP A 363 -3.82 -19.74 1.35
N GLY A 364 -3.61 -20.89 0.73
CA GLY A 364 -3.71 -21.05 -0.72
C GLY A 364 -5.15 -21.02 -1.24
N ASP A 365 -6.13 -21.35 -0.39
CA ASP A 365 -7.55 -21.41 -0.72
C ASP A 365 -8.27 -20.14 -0.26
N LEU A 366 -8.26 -19.08 -1.10
CA LEU A 366 -8.78 -17.75 -0.72
C LEU A 366 -10.17 -17.81 -0.05
N TRP A 367 -11.10 -18.63 -0.56
CA TRP A 367 -12.46 -18.75 -0.04
C TRP A 367 -12.55 -19.17 1.43
N ARG A 368 -11.49 -19.77 2.00
CA ARG A 368 -11.44 -20.15 3.41
C ARG A 368 -11.27 -18.95 4.35
N HIS A 369 -10.91 -17.78 3.84
CA HIS A 369 -10.61 -16.58 4.62
C HIS A 369 -9.50 -16.80 5.68
N ALA A 370 -8.69 -17.86 5.56
CA ALA A 370 -7.67 -18.24 6.54
C ALA A 370 -6.62 -17.13 6.78
N ARG A 371 -6.43 -16.25 5.79
CA ARG A 371 -5.53 -15.10 5.82
C ARG A 371 -6.01 -13.95 6.69
N LEU A 372 -7.26 -13.96 7.18
CA LEU A 372 -7.68 -13.00 8.20
C LEU A 372 -6.77 -13.06 9.44
N ARG A 373 -6.17 -14.22 9.75
CA ARG A 373 -5.18 -14.32 10.83
C ARG A 373 -3.93 -13.45 10.59
N TRP A 374 -3.60 -13.16 9.33
CA TRP A 374 -2.45 -12.32 8.99
C TRP A 374 -2.62 -10.88 9.48
N LEU A 375 -3.87 -10.42 9.70
CA LEU A 375 -4.14 -9.12 10.31
C LEU A 375 -3.45 -8.96 11.68
N ASN A 376 -3.26 -10.06 12.42
CA ASN A 376 -2.62 -10.04 13.73
C ASN A 376 -1.15 -10.48 13.70
N SER A 377 -0.51 -10.56 12.53
CA SER A 377 0.88 -11.01 12.41
C SER A 377 1.89 -9.98 12.89
N GLN A 378 2.85 -10.43 13.69
CA GLN A 378 4.04 -9.67 14.11
C GLN A 378 5.27 -9.99 13.26
N ILE A 379 5.07 -10.47 12.02
CA ILE A 379 6.18 -10.88 11.17
C ILE A 379 7.20 -9.74 10.96
N GLY A 380 8.47 -10.04 11.18
CA GLY A 380 9.57 -9.07 11.07
C GLY A 380 9.68 -8.08 12.23
N GLU A 381 8.90 -8.23 13.30
CA GLU A 381 9.01 -7.38 14.50
C GLU A 381 10.07 -7.91 15.46
N ASP A 382 11.30 -7.43 15.29
CA ASP A 382 12.36 -7.60 16.28
C ASP A 382 13.31 -6.39 16.23
N ARG A 383 14.30 -6.35 17.13
CA ARG A 383 15.28 -5.25 17.23
C ARG A 383 16.67 -5.66 16.71
N GLU A 384 16.74 -6.70 15.89
CA GLU A 384 17.98 -7.18 15.30
C GLU A 384 18.31 -6.44 14.00
N PRO A 385 19.60 -6.27 13.67
CA PRO A 385 20.04 -5.66 12.43
C PRO A 385 19.77 -6.55 11.22
N VAL A 386 19.67 -5.93 10.03
CA VAL A 386 19.59 -6.60 8.73
C VAL A 386 20.81 -6.26 7.88
N THR A 387 21.21 -7.14 6.97
CA THR A 387 22.32 -6.87 6.03
C THR A 387 22.09 -5.55 5.27
N PRO A 388 23.11 -4.68 5.12
CA PRO A 388 24.52 -4.86 5.49
C PRO A 388 24.89 -4.37 6.91
N PHE A 389 23.92 -4.01 7.75
CA PHE A 389 24.17 -3.46 9.07
C PHE A 389 24.66 -4.54 10.05
N LEU A 390 25.61 -4.18 10.90
CA LEU A 390 26.19 -5.05 11.91
C LEU A 390 25.61 -4.72 13.30
N PRO A 391 25.65 -5.69 14.26
CA PRO A 391 25.33 -5.42 15.65
C PRO A 391 26.06 -4.19 16.22
N MET A 392 25.32 -3.33 16.89
CA MET A 392 25.83 -2.12 17.51
C MET A 392 26.75 -2.44 18.69
N LYS A 393 27.84 -1.68 18.82
CA LYS A 393 28.76 -1.76 19.96
C LYS A 393 28.66 -0.49 20.79
N VAL A 394 28.65 -0.65 22.11
CA VAL A 394 28.58 0.46 23.07
C VAL A 394 29.85 0.46 23.92
N ASN A 395 30.51 1.62 24.03
CA ASN A 395 31.67 1.83 24.90
C ASN A 395 31.56 3.20 25.59
N GLY A 396 31.17 3.20 26.86
CA GLY A 396 30.86 4.43 27.59
C GLY A 396 29.73 5.20 26.92
N ASN A 397 30.00 6.43 26.49
CA ASN A 397 29.06 7.29 25.76
C ASN A 397 29.18 7.21 24.23
N ILE A 398 29.90 6.21 23.71
CA ILE A 398 30.12 6.00 22.27
C ILE A 398 29.30 4.81 21.81
N ILE A 399 28.55 5.01 20.73
CA ILE A 399 27.83 3.99 19.99
C ILE A 399 28.49 3.83 18.61
N GLN A 400 28.92 2.61 18.29
CA GLN A 400 29.36 2.24 16.94
C GLN A 400 28.22 1.52 16.23
N ALA A 401 27.75 2.07 15.11
CA ALA A 401 26.74 1.50 14.23
C ALA A 401 27.31 1.33 12.81
N THR A 402 27.82 0.14 12.51
CA THR A 402 28.57 -0.16 11.27
C THR A 402 29.73 0.81 11.07
N GLU A 403 29.59 1.82 10.19
CA GLU A 403 30.63 2.81 9.86
C GLU A 403 30.49 4.13 10.60
N LYS A 404 29.44 4.24 11.43
CA LYS A 404 29.05 5.45 12.12
C LYS A 404 29.50 5.38 13.57
N THR A 405 30.17 6.42 14.03
CA THR A 405 30.53 6.59 15.44
C THR A 405 29.70 7.75 15.99
N PHE A 406 28.80 7.45 16.92
CA PHE A 406 27.93 8.42 17.56
C PHE A 406 28.34 8.59 19.01
N ARG A 407 28.77 9.80 19.40
CA ARG A 407 29.11 10.12 20.78
C ARG A 407 28.00 10.97 21.38
N ILE A 408 27.57 10.58 22.57
CA ILE A 408 26.54 11.28 23.35
C ILE A 408 27.21 12.19 24.38
N ALA A 409 26.73 13.42 24.51
CA ALA A 409 27.14 14.34 25.58
C ALA A 409 26.55 13.90 26.92
N SER A 410 27.04 14.45 28.03
CA SER A 410 26.54 14.11 29.37
C SER A 410 25.05 14.38 29.56
N ASN A 411 24.50 15.32 28.78
CA ASN A 411 23.07 15.66 28.76
C ASN A 411 22.23 14.73 27.88
N GLY A 412 22.82 13.77 27.18
CA GLY A 412 22.11 12.86 26.27
C GLY A 412 22.00 13.35 24.82
N LEU A 413 22.29 14.62 24.52
CA LEU A 413 22.27 15.14 23.15
C LEU A 413 23.52 14.72 22.35
N PRO A 414 23.50 14.80 21.00
CA PRO A 414 24.66 14.45 20.20
C PRO A 414 25.88 15.34 20.50
N ALA A 415 27.00 14.72 20.91
CA ALA A 415 28.29 15.41 21.10
C ALA A 415 29.11 15.47 19.82
N SER A 416 29.20 14.34 19.11
CA SER A 416 29.91 14.24 17.83
C SER A 416 29.34 13.10 17.01
N ILE A 417 29.31 13.28 15.69
CA ILE A 417 28.90 12.26 14.72
C ILE A 417 30.03 12.12 13.71
N GLU A 418 30.61 10.93 13.64
CA GLU A 418 31.66 10.61 12.69
C GLU A 418 31.20 9.53 11.71
N ILE A 419 31.52 9.73 10.44
CA ILE A 419 31.25 8.79 9.36
C ILE A 419 32.58 8.60 8.62
N ASN A 420 33.08 7.37 8.57
CA ASN A 420 34.35 7.06 7.86
C ASN A 420 35.53 7.98 8.26
N GLY A 421 35.65 8.32 9.55
CA GLY A 421 36.72 9.20 10.04
C GLY A 421 36.50 10.70 9.80
N LYS A 422 35.33 11.11 9.30
CA LYS A 422 34.99 12.51 9.02
C LYS A 422 33.87 12.99 9.95
N GLN A 423 34.09 14.15 10.56
CA GLN A 423 33.17 14.76 11.53
C GLN A 423 32.07 15.56 10.84
N VAL A 424 30.81 15.30 11.24
CA VAL A 424 29.62 16.05 10.78
C VAL A 424 29.42 17.30 11.61
N LEU A 425 29.54 17.19 12.94
CA LEU A 425 29.26 18.28 13.87
C LEU A 425 30.52 19.05 14.23
N ALA A 426 30.44 20.38 14.18
CA ALA A 426 31.49 21.27 14.65
C ALA A 426 31.42 21.51 16.17
N LYS A 427 30.22 21.39 16.75
CA LYS A 427 29.95 21.48 18.19
C LYS A 427 28.82 20.52 18.59
N PRO A 428 28.74 20.11 19.86
CA PRO A 428 27.58 19.38 20.38
C PRO A 428 26.26 20.12 20.11
N PHE A 429 25.19 19.36 19.93
CA PHE A 429 23.83 19.89 19.88
C PHE A 429 23.50 20.63 21.18
N ARG A 430 22.69 21.68 21.07
CA ARG A 430 22.18 22.42 22.24
C ARG A 430 20.67 22.60 22.14
N PHE A 431 19.99 22.33 23.24
CA PHE A 431 18.58 22.69 23.43
C PHE A 431 18.50 23.80 24.47
N VAL A 432 17.90 24.93 24.12
CA VAL A 432 17.97 26.17 24.91
C VAL A 432 16.58 26.79 25.08
N VAL A 433 16.23 27.14 26.32
CA VAL A 433 15.07 27.97 26.66
C VAL A 433 15.56 29.40 26.93
N VAL A 434 15.10 30.35 26.13
CA VAL A 434 15.48 31.77 26.24
C VAL A 434 14.46 32.49 27.09
N THR A 435 14.88 32.96 28.27
CA THR A 435 14.00 33.66 29.21
C THR A 435 14.25 35.18 29.20
N ASN A 436 13.56 35.91 30.08
CA ASN A 436 13.91 37.31 30.34
C ASN A 436 15.23 37.46 31.09
N ASP A 437 15.60 36.48 31.92
CA ASP A 437 16.74 36.53 32.82
C ASP A 437 18.01 35.89 32.22
N GLY A 438 17.87 35.21 31.07
CA GLY A 438 18.97 34.61 30.32
C GLY A 438 18.61 33.32 29.60
N ASP A 439 19.59 32.72 28.93
CA ASP A 439 19.47 31.43 28.26
C ASP A 439 19.68 30.29 29.28
N ILE A 440 18.72 29.36 29.36
CA ILE A 440 18.82 28.12 30.12
C ILE A 440 19.00 26.97 29.13
N ALA A 441 20.20 26.38 29.11
CA ALA A 441 20.50 25.22 28.29
C ALA A 441 20.19 23.92 29.04
N PHE A 442 19.83 22.88 28.29
CA PHE A 442 19.70 21.53 28.82
C PHE A 442 21.10 20.92 29.08
N ASP A 443 21.63 21.14 30.28
CA ASP A 443 22.99 20.75 30.68
C ASP A 443 22.95 19.61 31.73
N ALA A 444 22.14 18.58 31.48
CA ALA A 444 22.16 17.34 32.26
C ALA A 444 23.55 16.69 32.29
N GLU A 445 23.82 15.91 33.34
CA GLU A 445 25.06 15.14 33.50
C GLU A 445 24.81 13.64 33.77
N ASP A 446 23.55 13.21 33.63
CA ASP A 446 23.04 11.92 34.10
C ASP A 446 22.65 10.94 32.97
N ALA A 447 23.01 11.24 31.71
CA ALA A 447 22.68 10.35 30.60
C ALA A 447 23.38 8.98 30.70
N VAL A 448 22.60 7.90 30.81
CA VAL A 448 23.12 6.53 30.86
C VAL A 448 22.59 5.72 29.68
N LEU A 449 23.53 5.17 28.90
CA LEU A 449 23.20 4.29 27.76
C LEU A 449 22.81 2.89 28.25
N LYS A 450 21.80 2.33 27.60
CA LYS A 450 21.35 0.96 27.76
C LYS A 450 21.27 0.28 26.39
N LYS A 451 22.01 -0.82 26.20
CA LYS A 451 21.89 -1.66 25.00
C LYS A 451 20.63 -2.52 25.15
N GLU A 452 19.59 -2.18 24.41
CA GLU A 452 18.29 -2.87 24.45
C GLU A 452 18.30 -4.17 23.64
N ALA A 453 19.03 -4.16 22.52
CA ALA A 453 19.24 -5.30 21.63
C ALA A 453 20.49 -5.04 20.76
N ASP A 454 20.85 -5.98 19.88
CA ASP A 454 21.97 -5.77 18.96
C ASP A 454 21.72 -4.67 17.94
N GLY A 455 20.46 -4.33 17.68
CA GLY A 455 20.09 -3.24 16.76
C GLY A 455 19.51 -1.98 17.42
N MET A 456 19.50 -1.86 18.76
CA MET A 456 18.92 -0.70 19.45
C MET A 456 19.63 -0.37 20.77
N VAL A 457 19.94 0.92 20.96
CA VAL A 457 20.51 1.48 22.20
C VAL A 457 19.66 2.66 22.64
N SER A 458 19.26 2.73 23.91
CA SER A 458 18.42 3.79 24.49
C SER A 458 19.17 4.54 25.60
N TRP A 459 18.73 5.75 25.91
CA TRP A 459 19.18 6.51 27.08
C TRP A 459 18.12 7.52 27.53
N ILE A 460 18.22 7.93 28.79
CA ILE A 460 17.36 8.94 29.42
C ILE A 460 18.27 9.91 30.17
N SER A 461 17.90 11.18 30.18
CA SER A 461 18.54 12.23 30.98
C SER A 461 17.52 13.21 31.52
N SER A 462 17.83 13.82 32.67
CA SER A 462 16.96 14.77 33.35
C SER A 462 17.74 15.97 33.87
N TYR A 463 17.13 17.15 33.80
CA TYR A 463 17.76 18.38 34.26
C TYR A 463 16.72 19.33 34.83
N GLU A 464 17.10 20.10 35.83
CA GLU A 464 16.29 21.17 36.37
C GLU A 464 17.16 22.38 36.63
N LYS A 465 16.68 23.55 36.18
CA LYS A 465 17.31 24.82 36.47
C LYS A 465 16.29 25.95 36.45
N ASP A 466 16.37 26.83 37.44
CA ASP A 466 15.52 28.03 37.57
C ASP A 466 14.01 27.74 37.42
N GLY A 467 13.56 26.58 37.93
CA GLY A 467 12.17 26.13 37.88
C GLY A 467 11.70 25.60 36.51
N ILE A 468 12.62 25.35 35.58
CA ILE A 468 12.38 24.66 34.31
C ILE A 468 12.90 23.23 34.41
N HIS A 469 12.03 22.26 34.16
CA HIS A 469 12.35 20.84 34.17
C HIS A 469 12.45 20.30 32.75
N PHE A 470 13.45 19.46 32.52
CA PHE A 470 13.73 18.79 31.26
C PHE A 470 13.80 17.29 31.49
N ILE A 471 13.14 16.51 30.63
CA ILE A 471 13.28 15.05 30.54
C ILE A 471 13.50 14.69 29.09
N SER A 472 14.62 14.06 28.76
CA SER A 472 14.90 13.57 27.42
C SER A 472 14.86 12.04 27.41
N ASN A 473 14.03 11.47 26.53
CA ASN A 473 14.07 10.05 26.18
C ASN A 473 14.61 9.92 24.77
N ALA A 474 15.60 9.07 24.55
CA ALA A 474 16.21 8.92 23.24
C ALA A 474 16.65 7.49 22.96
N PHE A 475 16.73 7.16 21.66
CA PHE A 475 17.29 5.90 21.21
C PHE A 475 17.96 6.04 19.85
N MET A 476 18.93 5.16 19.59
CA MET A 476 19.58 4.97 18.30
C MET A 476 19.37 3.54 17.81
N GLU A 477 19.11 3.40 16.51
CA GLU A 477 19.03 2.11 15.82
C GLU A 477 20.22 1.87 14.87
N TYR A 478 20.39 0.60 14.48
CA TYR A 478 21.56 0.11 13.73
C TYR A 478 21.80 0.78 12.36
N ASP A 479 20.76 1.38 11.78
CA ASP A 479 20.79 2.04 10.48
C ASP A 479 21.35 3.48 10.54
N GLY A 480 21.52 4.02 11.75
CA GLY A 480 21.94 5.41 11.99
C GLY A 480 20.77 6.36 12.25
N TYR A 481 19.55 5.85 12.43
CA TYR A 481 18.41 6.61 12.93
C TYR A 481 18.57 6.89 14.42
N VAL A 482 18.32 8.14 14.83
CA VAL A 482 18.32 8.56 16.24
C VAL A 482 17.06 9.34 16.52
N HIS A 483 16.34 9.00 17.59
CA HIS A 483 15.12 9.67 18.01
C HIS A 483 15.28 10.33 19.37
N TYR A 484 14.68 11.51 19.52
CA TYR A 484 14.65 12.29 20.75
C TYR A 484 13.21 12.74 21.04
N ASP A 485 12.76 12.53 22.27
CA ASP A 485 11.55 13.12 22.87
C ASP A 485 11.98 13.95 24.10
N LEU A 486 12.05 15.28 23.94
CA LEU A 486 12.40 16.22 25.01
C LEU A 486 11.15 16.87 25.60
N LYS A 487 10.86 16.56 26.86
CA LYS A 487 9.74 17.13 27.61
C LYS A 487 10.21 18.30 28.43
N VAL A 488 9.53 19.44 28.30
CA VAL A 488 9.86 20.68 29.03
C VAL A 488 8.62 21.17 29.76
N SER A 489 8.77 21.44 31.06
CA SER A 489 7.69 21.94 31.93
C SER A 489 8.24 22.92 32.98
N THR A 490 7.33 23.64 33.63
CA THR A 490 7.63 24.57 34.73
C THR A 490 6.59 24.42 35.84
N GLU A 491 6.91 24.78 37.09
CA GLU A 491 5.95 24.68 38.20
C GLU A 491 4.76 25.66 38.07
N ARG A 492 4.96 26.74 37.32
CA ARG A 492 3.97 27.80 37.04
C ARG A 492 4.12 28.30 35.62
N ASP A 493 3.11 28.97 35.10
CA ASP A 493 3.15 29.57 33.77
C ASP A 493 4.35 30.52 33.65
N LEU A 494 5.23 30.23 32.69
CA LEU A 494 6.43 30.99 32.40
C LEU A 494 6.43 31.38 30.91
N ILE A 495 6.37 32.67 30.63
CA ILE A 495 6.55 33.19 29.27
C ILE A 495 8.04 33.17 28.95
N VAL A 496 8.39 32.50 27.86
CA VAL A 496 9.75 32.41 27.34
C VAL A 496 9.83 33.13 25.99
N LYS A 497 10.98 33.73 25.70
CA LYS A 497 11.20 34.47 24.45
C LYS A 497 11.36 33.54 23.26
N ASP A 498 11.95 32.37 23.49
CA ASP A 498 12.22 31.37 22.48
C ASP A 498 12.53 30.02 23.14
N ILE A 499 12.30 28.94 22.43
CA ILE A 499 12.83 27.61 22.73
C ILE A 499 13.45 27.12 21.43
N ARG A 500 14.73 26.72 21.47
CA ARG A 500 15.45 26.41 20.24
C ARG A 500 16.39 25.23 20.33
N LEU A 501 16.45 24.49 19.22
CA LEU A 501 17.46 23.46 18.93
C LEU A 501 18.55 24.08 18.04
N GLU A 502 19.80 23.97 18.48
CA GLU A 502 20.96 24.48 17.76
C GLU A 502 21.83 23.32 17.25
N THR A 503 22.14 23.33 15.94
CA THR A 503 23.02 22.37 15.30
C THR A 503 24.15 23.11 14.56
N ASP A 504 25.40 22.80 14.90
CA ASP A 504 26.59 23.37 14.25
C ASP A 504 27.30 22.30 13.41
N TYR A 505 27.40 22.52 12.10
CA TYR A 505 28.01 21.62 11.12
C TYR A 505 29.45 22.01 10.80
N THR A 506 30.30 21.02 10.53
CA THR A 506 31.65 21.25 9.99
C THR A 506 31.60 21.79 8.56
N PRO A 507 32.66 22.46 8.07
CA PRO A 507 32.75 22.82 6.65
C PRO A 507 32.60 21.61 5.72
N TYR A 508 33.12 20.45 6.14
CA TYR A 508 33.04 19.22 5.36
C TYR A 508 31.58 18.77 5.15
N ALA A 509 30.75 18.73 6.20
CA ALA A 509 29.37 18.22 6.14
C ALA A 509 28.32 19.32 5.95
N SER A 510 28.63 20.43 5.26
CA SER A 510 27.71 21.56 5.09
C SER A 510 27.73 22.21 3.70
N GLU A 511 28.15 21.46 2.68
CA GLU A 511 28.24 21.93 1.29
C GLU A 511 26.87 22.06 0.62
N TYR A 512 26.00 21.07 0.80
CA TYR A 512 24.68 20.98 0.18
C TYR A 512 23.55 21.00 1.20
N PHE A 513 22.36 21.39 0.74
CA PHE A 513 21.14 21.51 1.56
C PHE A 513 19.90 21.21 0.72
N MET A 514 18.88 20.60 1.34
CA MET A 514 17.53 20.44 0.78
C MET A 514 16.48 20.33 1.89
N GLY A 515 15.21 20.50 1.54
CA GLY A 515 14.09 20.39 2.49
C GLY A 515 13.71 21.73 3.11
N THR A 516 12.74 21.73 4.02
CA THR A 516 12.14 22.95 4.59
C THR A 516 11.74 23.99 3.51
N GLY A 517 11.14 23.53 2.40
CA GLY A 517 10.77 24.40 1.28
C GLY A 517 11.91 24.83 0.34
N PHE A 518 13.16 24.39 0.57
CA PHE A 518 14.27 24.61 -0.34
C PHE A 518 14.39 23.44 -1.33
N ASP A 519 14.40 23.76 -2.64
CA ASP A 519 14.38 22.77 -3.72
C ASP A 519 15.54 21.77 -3.68
N GLY A 520 16.73 22.25 -3.32
CA GLY A 520 17.94 21.44 -3.19
C GLY A 520 19.16 22.06 -3.89
N GLY A 521 20.35 21.57 -3.55
CA GLY A 521 21.60 21.94 -4.18
C GLY A 521 22.60 22.54 -3.19
N PHE A 522 23.43 23.48 -3.63
CA PHE A 522 24.39 24.14 -2.75
C PHE A 522 23.70 24.86 -1.59
N ARG A 523 24.26 24.71 -0.39
CA ARG A 523 23.73 25.38 0.80
C ARG A 523 23.77 26.90 0.63
N PRO A 524 22.66 27.61 0.89
CA PRO A 524 22.65 29.08 0.91
C PRO A 524 23.42 29.63 2.11
N VAL A 525 24.01 30.82 1.96
CA VAL A 525 24.73 31.52 3.06
C VAL A 525 23.79 31.84 4.21
N THR A 526 22.54 32.21 3.89
CA THR A 526 21.44 32.38 4.83
C THR A 526 20.15 31.85 4.20
N TYR A 527 19.34 31.15 4.98
CA TYR A 527 18.00 30.71 4.60
C TYR A 527 17.09 30.66 5.82
N GLN A 528 15.80 30.90 5.61
CA GLN A 528 14.81 30.90 6.66
C GLN A 528 13.52 30.23 6.16
N TRP A 529 12.98 29.35 7.00
CA TRP A 529 11.71 28.68 6.79
C TRP A 529 10.77 28.96 7.96
N ASN A 530 9.51 29.32 7.69
CA ASN A 530 8.52 29.71 8.70
C ASN A 530 7.34 28.72 8.78
N TRP A 531 7.55 27.45 8.42
CA TRP A 531 6.51 26.40 8.45
C TRP A 531 5.33 26.63 7.49
N ASP A 532 5.56 27.32 6.37
CA ASP A 532 4.54 27.58 5.35
C ASP A 532 4.45 26.44 4.33
N GLY A 533 3.82 25.33 4.72
CA GLY A 533 3.63 24.16 3.86
C GLY A 533 3.85 22.86 4.62
N PRO A 534 3.88 21.71 3.93
CA PRO A 534 3.89 20.40 4.59
C PRO A 534 5.27 20.00 5.13
N TRP A 535 6.36 20.70 4.78
CA TRP A 535 7.72 20.30 5.12
C TRP A 535 8.03 20.42 6.61
N ASP A 536 8.61 19.35 7.15
CA ASP A 536 8.98 19.18 8.56
C ASP A 536 10.44 18.77 8.77
N SER A 537 11.23 18.75 7.70
CA SER A 537 12.58 18.20 7.73
C SER A 537 13.51 18.85 6.73
N TYR A 538 14.81 18.78 7.01
CA TYR A 538 15.88 19.16 6.09
C TYR A 538 16.99 18.11 6.09
N TRP A 539 17.80 18.13 5.03
CA TRP A 539 19.07 17.44 4.97
C TRP A 539 20.20 18.43 4.67
N MET A 540 21.34 18.25 5.34
CA MET A 540 22.56 19.01 5.10
C MET A 540 23.77 18.07 5.09
N GLY A 541 24.66 18.23 4.10
CA GLY A 541 25.79 17.33 3.96
C GLY A 541 26.56 17.45 2.66
N ASN A 542 27.33 16.40 2.36
CA ASN A 542 27.99 16.13 1.09
C ASN A 542 27.75 14.66 0.67
N ALA A 543 28.43 14.18 -0.37
CA ALA A 543 28.25 12.83 -0.89
C ALA A 543 28.69 11.69 0.07
N LEU A 544 29.49 12.00 1.09
CA LEU A 544 30.12 11.04 2.00
C LEU A 544 29.75 11.24 3.48
N ALA A 545 29.21 12.41 3.84
CA ALA A 545 28.79 12.71 5.20
C ALA A 545 27.67 13.77 5.23
N GLY A 546 26.59 13.47 5.94
CA GLY A 546 25.46 14.38 6.12
C GLY A 546 24.52 13.95 7.24
N LEU A 547 23.57 14.82 7.54
CA LEU A 547 22.55 14.62 8.55
C LEU A 547 21.21 15.11 8.01
N HIS A 548 20.21 14.25 8.07
CA HIS A 548 18.81 14.64 7.94
C HIS A 548 18.23 14.84 9.34
N VAL A 549 17.43 15.89 9.49
CA VAL A 549 16.76 16.26 10.74
C VAL A 549 15.28 16.46 10.46
N GLU A 550 14.44 15.68 11.13
CA GLU A 550 12.98 15.76 11.06
C GLU A 550 12.43 16.27 12.41
N TYR A 551 11.56 17.25 12.35
CA TYR A 551 10.91 17.85 13.51
C TYR A 551 9.54 17.21 13.72
N ARG A 552 9.42 16.38 14.75
CA ARG A 552 8.28 15.48 14.95
C ARG A 552 7.26 16.06 15.96
N GLY A 553 6.34 15.22 16.44
CA GLY A 553 5.25 15.61 17.35
C GLY A 553 3.95 16.04 16.62
N GLY A 554 3.80 15.61 15.36
CA GLY A 554 2.58 15.75 14.56
C GLY A 554 1.70 14.50 14.67
N SER A 555 0.56 14.49 13.97
CA SER A 555 -0.32 13.32 13.90
C SER A 555 0.12 12.29 12.86
N TYR A 556 1.15 12.58 12.06
CA TYR A 556 1.63 11.76 10.95
C TYR A 556 3.14 12.00 10.76
N HIS A 557 3.89 10.92 10.53
CA HIS A 557 5.34 10.92 10.36
C HIS A 557 5.80 9.96 9.25
N GLY A 558 5.04 9.93 8.15
CA GLY A 558 5.39 9.19 6.93
C GLY A 558 5.74 10.13 5.77
N PRO A 559 5.85 9.61 4.55
CA PRO A 559 6.09 10.42 3.36
C PRO A 559 4.99 11.47 3.15
N LEU A 560 5.37 12.73 2.89
CA LEU A 560 4.42 13.83 2.72
C LEU A 560 3.89 13.85 1.27
N LEU A 561 2.82 13.09 1.04
CA LEU A 561 2.12 13.00 -0.24
C LEU A 561 1.02 14.08 -0.36
N ASN A 562 0.61 14.44 -1.57
CA ASN A 562 -0.48 15.40 -1.76
C ASN A 562 -1.82 14.98 -1.12
N ASP A 563 -2.09 13.67 -1.02
CA ASP A 563 -3.27 13.14 -0.33
C ASP A 563 -3.14 13.22 1.21
N TYR A 564 -1.91 13.39 1.72
CA TYR A 564 -1.57 13.45 3.14
C TYR A 564 -0.77 14.74 3.45
N LYS A 565 -1.49 15.82 3.72
CA LYS A 565 -0.91 17.13 4.09
C LYS A 565 -1.08 17.37 5.59
N PRO A 566 -0.31 16.70 6.46
CA PRO A 566 -0.43 16.92 7.89
C PRO A 566 -0.12 18.38 8.23
N ALA A 567 -0.75 18.89 9.28
CA ALA A 567 -0.32 20.16 9.85
C ALA A 567 1.12 20.00 10.37
N PRO A 568 1.95 21.07 10.28
CA PRO A 568 3.28 21.04 10.86
C PRO A 568 3.20 20.80 12.37
N SER A 569 4.29 20.31 12.95
CA SER A 569 4.37 20.06 14.40
C SER A 569 3.91 21.28 15.20
N ARG A 570 2.93 21.09 16.09
CA ARG A 570 2.31 22.18 16.84
C ARG A 570 3.31 22.91 17.73
N VAL A 571 4.25 22.18 18.32
CA VAL A 571 5.29 22.73 19.20
C VAL A 571 6.34 23.51 18.43
N TRP A 572 6.83 22.98 17.30
CA TRP A 572 7.89 23.62 16.53
C TRP A 572 7.39 24.79 15.69
N ALA A 573 6.22 24.66 15.05
CA ALA A 573 5.62 25.74 14.29
C ALA A 573 5.01 26.83 15.19
N ASN A 574 4.56 26.45 16.40
CA ASN A 574 4.00 27.36 17.41
C ASN A 574 3.04 28.41 16.82
N SER A 575 2.02 27.93 16.11
CA SER A 575 1.02 28.79 15.45
C SER A 575 1.64 29.84 14.51
N GLY A 576 2.70 29.48 13.78
CA GLY A 576 3.41 30.34 12.83
C GLY A 576 4.47 31.26 13.43
N LYS A 577 4.76 31.14 14.73
CA LYS A 577 5.83 31.91 15.39
C LYS A 577 7.21 31.24 15.26
N GLY A 578 7.21 29.93 15.04
CA GLY A 578 8.45 29.16 14.88
C GLY A 578 9.11 29.38 13.52
N MET A 579 10.39 29.05 13.45
CA MET A 579 11.18 29.13 12.23
C MET A 579 12.42 28.23 12.27
N ILE A 580 12.92 27.85 11.10
CA ILE A 580 14.22 27.21 10.91
C ILE A 580 15.13 28.18 10.18
N LYS A 581 16.30 28.47 10.75
CA LYS A 581 17.29 29.38 10.16
C LYS A 581 18.61 28.68 9.92
N VAL A 582 19.08 28.76 8.68
CA VAL A 582 20.41 28.30 8.25
C VAL A 582 21.31 29.51 8.07
N SER A 583 22.54 29.47 8.60
CA SER A 583 23.54 30.51 8.36
C SER A 583 24.98 29.98 8.33
N GLY A 584 25.84 30.62 7.54
CA GLY A 584 27.29 30.32 7.51
C GLY A 584 27.92 30.68 6.17
N ALA A 585 29.14 31.24 6.17
CA ALA A 585 29.82 31.60 4.93
C ALA A 585 30.17 30.37 4.09
N LYS A 586 30.31 30.55 2.76
CA LYS A 586 30.71 29.46 1.86
C LYS A 586 32.10 28.93 2.24
N GLY A 587 32.27 27.61 2.22
CA GLY A 587 33.53 26.94 2.57
C GLY A 587 33.86 26.91 4.07
N LEU A 588 33.00 27.47 4.93
CA LEU A 588 33.08 27.36 6.38
C LEU A 588 31.90 26.52 6.91
N GLY A 589 31.92 26.23 8.22
CA GLY A 589 30.83 25.54 8.89
C GLY A 589 29.51 26.32 8.84
N ALA A 590 28.42 25.63 9.09
CA ALA A 590 27.07 26.19 9.06
C ALA A 590 26.36 25.95 10.40
N LYS A 591 25.46 26.87 10.78
CA LYS A 591 24.59 26.71 11.94
C LYS A 591 23.14 26.63 11.47
N VAL A 592 22.40 25.70 12.06
CA VAL A 592 20.95 25.60 11.94
C VAL A 592 20.33 25.86 13.31
N ILE A 593 19.32 26.73 13.35
CA ILE A 593 18.54 27.03 14.56
C ILE A 593 17.07 26.76 14.22
N ALA A 594 16.46 25.78 14.89
CA ALA A 594 15.01 25.64 14.93
C ALA A 594 14.49 26.33 16.18
N SER A 595 13.81 27.45 15.98
CA SER A 595 13.24 28.31 17.03
C SER A 595 11.73 28.15 17.02
N THR A 596 11.11 28.11 18.19
CA THR A 596 9.65 28.13 18.32
C THR A 596 9.09 29.53 18.44
N GLY A 597 9.95 30.54 18.65
CA GLY A 597 9.54 31.88 19.01
C GLY A 597 8.91 31.94 20.40
N VAL A 598 8.25 33.07 20.71
CA VAL A 598 7.65 33.32 22.02
C VAL A 598 6.58 32.28 22.35
N ASP A 599 6.72 31.68 23.52
CA ASP A 599 5.84 30.62 24.00
C ASP A 599 5.64 30.68 25.53
N THR A 600 4.70 29.91 26.05
CA THR A 600 4.43 29.76 27.49
C THR A 600 4.66 28.32 27.91
N LEU A 601 5.57 28.09 28.85
CA LEU A 601 5.73 26.80 29.54
C LEU A 601 4.81 26.75 30.77
N SER A 602 4.35 25.56 31.13
CA SER A 602 3.51 25.34 32.32
C SER A 602 3.79 23.96 32.94
N ILE A 603 3.00 23.57 33.94
CA ILE A 603 3.11 22.26 34.59
C ILE A 603 2.82 21.09 33.65
N GLN A 604 2.05 21.33 32.59
CA GLN A 604 1.81 20.33 31.56
C GLN A 604 3.00 20.36 30.58
N PRO A 605 3.77 19.27 30.48
CA PRO A 605 4.98 19.25 29.66
C PRO A 605 4.65 19.41 28.18
N LYS A 606 5.48 20.17 27.49
CA LYS A 606 5.52 20.21 26.02
C LYS A 606 6.60 19.26 25.52
N ASN A 607 6.26 18.44 24.53
CA ASN A 607 7.14 17.44 23.95
C ASN A 607 7.76 17.99 22.66
N TYR A 608 9.06 18.24 22.66
CA TYR A 608 9.87 18.67 21.51
C TYR A 608 10.54 17.45 20.90
N GLU A 609 9.79 16.75 20.05
CA GLU A 609 10.25 15.54 19.38
C GLU A 609 11.05 15.88 18.11
N PHE A 610 12.18 15.21 17.89
CA PHE A 610 12.91 15.26 16.61
C PHE A 610 13.64 13.95 16.34
N ALA A 611 13.89 13.68 15.06
CA ALA A 611 14.68 12.54 14.62
C ALA A 611 15.86 12.97 13.75
N LEU A 612 16.92 12.17 13.79
CA LEU A 612 18.12 12.31 13.00
C LEU A 612 18.30 11.07 12.14
N MET A 613 18.68 11.25 10.89
CA MET A 613 19.16 10.16 10.04
C MET A 613 20.56 10.49 9.52
N ILE A 614 21.54 9.69 9.94
CA ILE A 614 22.95 9.86 9.58
C ILE A 614 23.18 9.30 8.18
N THR A 615 23.67 10.13 7.25
CA THR A 615 23.84 9.77 5.83
C THR A 615 25.31 9.82 5.39
N PRO A 616 25.76 8.94 4.49
CA PRO A 616 24.99 7.90 3.81
C PRO A 616 24.57 6.77 4.76
N SER A 617 23.40 6.20 4.48
CA SER A 617 22.85 5.11 5.30
C SER A 617 23.71 3.86 5.19
N LYS A 618 24.23 3.57 4.00
CA LYS A 618 25.11 2.44 3.66
C LYS A 618 26.11 2.85 2.58
N ARG A 619 27.15 2.05 2.36
CA ARG A 619 28.11 2.29 1.26
C ARG A 619 27.43 2.21 -0.09
N LEU A 620 27.77 3.14 -0.98
CA LEU A 620 27.35 3.09 -2.38
C LEU A 620 27.94 1.84 -3.06
N ASN A 621 27.12 1.09 -3.79
CA ASN A 621 27.55 -0.08 -4.55
C ASN A 621 27.31 0.13 -6.05
N SER A 622 28.23 0.84 -6.70
CA SER A 622 28.14 1.15 -8.13
C SER A 622 28.24 -0.09 -9.02
N GLY A 623 29.03 -1.10 -8.62
CA GLY A 623 29.14 -2.36 -9.35
C GLY A 623 27.78 -3.08 -9.45
N LYS A 624 27.09 -3.23 -8.31
CA LYS A 624 25.70 -3.74 -8.27
C LYS A 624 24.79 -2.89 -9.14
N HIS A 625 24.88 -1.56 -9.05
CA HIS A 625 24.07 -0.65 -9.87
C HIS A 625 24.18 -0.91 -11.38
N PHE A 626 25.40 -1.03 -11.91
CA PHE A 626 25.62 -1.26 -13.34
C PHE A 626 25.28 -2.68 -13.82
N SER A 627 25.32 -3.66 -12.91
CA SER A 627 24.97 -5.05 -13.21
C SER A 627 23.46 -5.29 -13.33
N GLU A 628 22.65 -4.48 -12.65
CA GLU A 628 21.19 -4.63 -12.54
C GLU A 628 20.49 -3.71 -13.54
N ARG A 629 20.01 -4.26 -14.66
CA ARG A 629 19.48 -3.54 -15.81
C ARG A 629 17.99 -3.81 -15.97
N TYR A 630 17.19 -2.78 -15.70
CA TYR A 630 15.75 -2.91 -15.56
C TYR A 630 14.98 -2.77 -16.87
N TYR A 631 14.00 -3.65 -17.03
CA TYR A 631 12.91 -3.59 -18.00
C TYR A 631 11.61 -3.23 -17.28
N HIS A 632 10.89 -2.22 -17.80
CA HIS A 632 9.63 -1.76 -17.20
C HIS A 632 8.57 -1.58 -18.29
N ALA A 633 8.00 -2.69 -18.75
CA ALA A 633 6.90 -2.73 -19.73
C ALA A 633 6.17 -4.09 -19.64
N ILE A 634 5.43 -4.47 -20.69
CA ILE A 634 4.66 -5.73 -20.71
C ILE A 634 5.58 -6.96 -20.68
N HIS A 635 5.26 -7.94 -19.84
CA HIS A 635 6.09 -9.14 -19.60
C HIS A 635 6.53 -9.89 -20.87
N SER A 636 5.69 -9.93 -21.92
CA SER A 636 5.98 -10.62 -23.18
C SER A 636 7.14 -10.01 -23.98
N GLY A 637 7.57 -8.78 -23.68
CA GLY A 637 8.71 -8.15 -24.34
C GLY A 637 10.05 -8.40 -23.63
N PHE A 638 10.07 -9.07 -22.47
CA PHE A 638 11.26 -9.15 -21.63
C PHE A 638 12.34 -10.06 -22.22
N ASP A 639 11.99 -11.19 -22.85
CA ASP A 639 12.94 -12.05 -23.56
C ASP A 639 13.77 -11.28 -24.60
N LYS A 640 13.10 -10.44 -25.40
CA LYS A 640 13.78 -9.59 -26.38
C LYS A 640 14.66 -8.52 -25.72
N ALA A 641 14.16 -7.87 -24.67
CA ALA A 641 14.95 -6.88 -23.94
C ALA A 641 16.18 -7.50 -23.25
N ALA A 642 16.12 -8.79 -22.90
CA ALA A 642 17.25 -9.51 -22.31
C ALA A 642 18.40 -9.73 -23.31
N GLU A 643 18.11 -9.91 -24.60
CA GLU A 643 19.12 -9.91 -25.67
C GLU A 643 19.90 -8.59 -25.72
N GLU A 644 19.23 -7.49 -25.35
CA GLU A 644 19.79 -6.14 -25.26
C GLU A 644 20.41 -5.81 -23.88
N GLY A 645 20.43 -6.79 -22.97
CA GLY A 645 21.12 -6.72 -21.68
C GLY A 645 20.24 -6.55 -20.45
N ALA A 646 18.92 -6.36 -20.58
CA ALA A 646 18.04 -6.31 -19.42
C ALA A 646 18.03 -7.65 -18.66
N ASN A 647 17.97 -7.61 -17.33
CA ASN A 647 18.00 -8.82 -16.50
C ASN A 647 17.05 -8.78 -15.29
N ILE A 648 16.30 -7.69 -15.13
CA ILE A 648 15.27 -7.54 -14.11
C ILE A 648 14.01 -6.96 -14.75
N ILE A 649 12.85 -7.55 -14.50
CA ILE A 649 11.55 -6.99 -14.88
C ILE A 649 10.78 -6.51 -13.66
N ASN A 650 10.18 -5.32 -13.77
CA ASN A 650 9.12 -4.86 -12.88
C ASN A 650 7.76 -5.03 -13.58
N ILE A 651 6.89 -5.86 -13.03
CA ILE A 651 5.51 -6.04 -13.49
C ILE A 651 4.60 -5.06 -12.73
N HIS A 652 4.24 -3.97 -13.40
CA HIS A 652 3.27 -3.00 -12.88
C HIS A 652 1.90 -3.66 -12.65
N HIS A 653 1.05 -3.07 -11.79
CA HIS A 653 -0.37 -3.44 -11.77
C HIS A 653 -1.04 -3.09 -13.12
N ALA A 654 -2.27 -3.52 -13.37
CA ALA A 654 -2.93 -3.35 -14.68
C ALA A 654 -2.21 -4.10 -15.82
N LYS A 655 -1.56 -5.22 -15.50
CA LYS A 655 -0.90 -6.12 -16.47
C LYS A 655 -1.47 -7.53 -16.35
N PRO A 656 -1.41 -8.39 -17.38
CA PRO A 656 -1.99 -9.73 -17.31
C PRO A 656 -1.50 -10.60 -16.14
N LEU A 657 -0.24 -10.43 -15.71
CA LEU A 657 0.37 -11.16 -14.59
C LEU A 657 0.28 -10.42 -13.24
N ASN A 658 -0.31 -9.22 -13.21
CA ASN A 658 -0.60 -8.44 -12.01
C ASN A 658 -1.78 -7.50 -12.31
N PRO A 659 -3.00 -8.05 -12.51
CA PRO A 659 -4.09 -7.30 -13.12
C PRO A 659 -4.71 -6.26 -12.18
N VAL A 660 -4.82 -6.59 -10.89
CA VAL A 660 -5.50 -5.78 -9.87
C VAL A 660 -4.50 -5.17 -8.90
N ILE A 661 -4.84 -4.02 -8.33
CA ILE A 661 -3.94 -3.27 -7.46
C ILE A 661 -3.83 -3.93 -6.08
N ASN A 662 -2.58 -4.10 -5.63
CA ASN A 662 -2.20 -4.56 -4.29
C ASN A 662 -2.84 -5.88 -3.80
N TYR A 663 -3.25 -6.76 -4.72
CA TYR A 663 -3.77 -8.10 -4.39
C TYR A 663 -3.37 -9.15 -5.45
N PRO A 664 -2.09 -9.55 -5.48
CA PRO A 664 -1.51 -10.36 -6.56
C PRO A 664 -1.94 -11.83 -6.57
N PHE A 665 -2.84 -12.25 -5.68
CA PHE A 665 -3.17 -13.65 -5.45
C PHE A 665 -4.10 -14.28 -6.50
N ILE A 666 -4.73 -13.46 -7.34
CA ILE A 666 -5.77 -13.92 -8.29
C ILE A 666 -5.21 -14.48 -9.61
N VAL A 667 -3.91 -14.35 -9.87
CA VAL A 667 -3.22 -14.83 -11.09
C VAL A 667 -2.00 -15.70 -10.78
N ARG A 668 -2.08 -16.46 -9.68
CA ARG A 668 -0.94 -17.23 -9.14
C ARG A 668 -0.25 -18.09 -10.19
N ASP A 669 -0.96 -19.00 -10.84
CA ASP A 669 -0.33 -20.06 -11.65
C ASP A 669 0.40 -19.50 -12.88
N SER A 670 -0.20 -18.52 -13.56
CA SER A 670 0.43 -17.87 -14.71
C SER A 670 1.64 -17.02 -14.31
N LEU A 671 1.57 -16.36 -13.15
CA LEU A 671 2.68 -15.60 -12.61
C LEU A 671 3.85 -16.52 -12.22
N VAL A 672 3.59 -17.63 -11.50
CA VAL A 672 4.62 -18.62 -11.14
C VAL A 672 5.28 -19.19 -12.39
N ALA A 673 4.50 -19.58 -13.40
CA ALA A 673 5.05 -20.10 -14.65
C ALA A 673 5.96 -19.10 -15.37
N PHE A 674 5.64 -17.80 -15.31
CA PHE A 674 6.50 -16.75 -15.84
C PHE A 674 7.79 -16.61 -15.02
N ILE A 675 7.69 -16.58 -13.69
CA ILE A 675 8.87 -16.50 -12.80
C ILE A 675 9.81 -17.69 -13.04
N ASP A 676 9.28 -18.91 -13.09
CA ASP A 676 10.05 -20.13 -13.37
C ASP A 676 10.75 -20.08 -14.73
N HIS A 677 10.12 -19.50 -15.75
CA HIS A 677 10.75 -19.28 -17.05
C HIS A 677 11.91 -18.31 -16.94
N GLU A 678 11.72 -17.15 -16.29
CA GLU A 678 12.75 -16.13 -16.14
C GLU A 678 13.96 -16.61 -15.32
N HIS A 679 13.71 -17.36 -14.25
CA HIS A 679 14.75 -17.94 -13.39
C HIS A 679 15.66 -18.93 -14.14
N LYS A 680 15.14 -19.68 -15.11
CA LYS A 680 15.97 -20.58 -15.96
C LYS A 680 17.07 -19.85 -16.73
N PHE A 681 16.90 -18.53 -16.93
CA PHE A 681 17.88 -17.66 -17.59
C PHE A 681 18.63 -16.76 -16.61
N GLY A 682 18.50 -16.97 -15.29
CA GLY A 682 19.15 -16.15 -14.26
C GLY A 682 18.63 -14.71 -14.20
N ARG A 683 17.38 -14.48 -14.64
CA ARG A 683 16.72 -13.16 -14.61
C ARG A 683 15.81 -13.04 -13.40
N LYS A 684 15.54 -11.81 -12.97
CA LYS A 684 14.71 -11.52 -11.78
C LYS A 684 13.35 -10.94 -12.15
N VAL A 685 12.32 -11.34 -11.42
CA VAL A 685 10.93 -10.86 -11.60
C VAL A 685 10.45 -10.17 -10.33
N LYS A 686 9.95 -8.95 -10.48
CA LYS A 686 9.45 -8.13 -9.39
C LYS A 686 8.04 -7.62 -9.68
N LEU A 687 7.27 -7.35 -8.63
CA LEU A 687 5.89 -6.88 -8.73
C LEU A 687 5.70 -5.49 -8.15
N TYR A 688 4.79 -4.72 -8.76
CA TYR A 688 4.16 -3.60 -8.10
C TYR A 688 3.39 -4.10 -6.87
N TYR A 689 3.76 -3.62 -5.68
CA TYR A 689 3.14 -4.04 -4.42
C TYR A 689 3.25 -2.95 -3.33
N THR A 690 2.20 -2.14 -3.15
CA THR A 690 2.08 -1.06 -2.14
C THR A 690 0.82 -1.26 -1.27
N ILE A 691 0.44 -0.28 -0.44
CA ILE A 691 -0.67 -0.40 0.55
C ILE A 691 -1.57 0.84 0.68
N ARG A 692 -1.63 1.70 -0.35
CA ARG A 692 -2.51 2.88 -0.34
C ARG A 692 -3.96 2.55 -0.72
N GLU A 693 -4.14 1.50 -1.51
CA GLU A 693 -5.39 1.17 -2.19
C GLU A 693 -5.58 -0.35 -2.20
N LEU A 694 -6.82 -0.85 -2.18
CA LEU A 694 -7.14 -2.28 -2.27
C LEU A 694 -8.20 -2.52 -3.33
N THR A 695 -7.97 -3.51 -4.18
CA THR A 695 -8.92 -3.96 -5.20
C THR A 695 -10.24 -4.51 -4.62
N ASN A 696 -11.33 -4.38 -5.38
CA ASN A 696 -12.60 -5.06 -5.09
C ASN A 696 -12.55 -6.60 -5.26
N TYR A 697 -11.46 -7.15 -5.81
CA TYR A 697 -11.25 -8.59 -5.93
C TYR A 697 -10.70 -9.23 -4.64
N ALA A 698 -10.44 -8.45 -3.60
CA ALA A 698 -9.98 -8.97 -2.32
C ALA A 698 -11.07 -9.85 -1.70
N GLN A 699 -10.75 -11.13 -1.47
CA GLN A 699 -11.72 -12.09 -0.94
C GLN A 699 -12.25 -11.66 0.44
N GLU A 700 -11.40 -11.03 1.25
CA GLU A 700 -11.69 -10.60 2.61
C GLU A 700 -12.49 -9.30 2.71
N ILE A 701 -12.89 -8.68 1.59
CA ILE A 701 -13.43 -7.30 1.56
C ILE A 701 -14.59 -7.05 2.54
N TYR A 702 -15.51 -8.00 2.72
CA TYR A 702 -16.63 -7.85 3.65
C TYR A 702 -16.19 -7.98 5.12
N ALA A 703 -15.20 -8.81 5.41
CA ALA A 703 -14.58 -8.86 6.72
C ALA A 703 -13.90 -7.53 7.04
N LEU A 704 -13.16 -6.97 6.08
CA LEU A 704 -12.50 -5.66 6.24
C LEU A 704 -13.51 -4.52 6.42
N LYS A 705 -14.63 -4.50 5.65
CA LYS A 705 -15.70 -3.52 5.85
C LYS A 705 -16.33 -3.61 7.24
N SER A 706 -16.46 -4.82 7.79
CA SER A 706 -17.02 -5.02 9.13
C SER A 706 -16.13 -4.46 10.27
N LEU A 707 -14.86 -4.17 10.00
CA LEU A 707 -13.94 -3.53 10.93
C LEU A 707 -14.14 -2.00 10.98
N ASN A 708 -15.26 -1.50 10.44
CA ASN A 708 -15.59 -0.08 10.32
C ASN A 708 -14.45 0.67 9.64
N HIS A 709 -13.99 1.78 10.23
CA HIS A 709 -12.97 2.64 9.64
C HIS A 709 -11.54 2.38 10.10
N GLU A 710 -11.27 1.19 10.64
CA GLU A 710 -9.90 0.81 10.93
C GLU A 710 -9.07 0.71 9.63
N ILE A 711 -9.59 0.00 8.62
CA ILE A 711 -8.88 -0.29 7.36
C ILE A 711 -9.42 0.54 6.20
N PHE A 712 -10.74 0.54 5.95
CA PHE A 712 -11.33 1.38 4.90
C PHE A 712 -11.68 2.74 5.45
N VAL A 713 -11.28 3.80 4.75
CA VAL A 713 -11.63 5.16 5.17
C VAL A 713 -13.11 5.45 4.87
N SER A 714 -13.76 6.19 5.76
CA SER A 714 -15.14 6.65 5.54
C SER A 714 -15.22 7.52 4.29
N GLY A 715 -16.39 7.48 3.64
CA GLY A 715 -16.66 8.27 2.46
C GLY A 715 -18.15 8.29 2.14
N PRO A 716 -18.59 9.12 1.19
CA PRO A 716 -20.00 9.31 0.91
C PRO A 716 -20.69 8.05 0.34
N GLY A 717 -19.92 7.00 -0.02
CA GLY A 717 -20.49 5.78 -0.58
C GLY A 717 -21.12 6.02 -1.95
N TYR A 718 -20.32 6.14 -2.99
CA TYR A 718 -20.72 6.28 -4.40
C TYR A 718 -19.52 5.95 -5.28
N GLY A 719 -19.75 5.75 -6.58
CA GLY A 719 -18.66 5.67 -7.54
C GLY A 719 -18.93 4.64 -8.61
N LEU A 720 -18.09 3.62 -8.64
CA LEU A 720 -18.16 2.60 -9.66
C LEU A 720 -19.28 1.59 -9.36
N PRO A 721 -19.93 1.03 -10.39
CA PRO A 721 -21.13 0.21 -10.24
C PRO A 721 -21.01 -0.92 -9.22
N TRP A 722 -19.95 -1.73 -9.29
CA TRP A 722 -19.71 -2.85 -8.37
C TRP A 722 -19.71 -2.40 -6.89
N GLN A 723 -19.09 -1.26 -6.58
CA GLN A 723 -19.04 -0.75 -5.21
C GLN A 723 -20.43 -0.32 -4.74
N CYS A 724 -21.22 0.31 -5.61
CA CYS A 724 -22.61 0.67 -5.32
C CYS A 724 -23.53 -0.54 -5.15
N GLU A 725 -23.27 -1.62 -5.91
CA GLU A 725 -24.03 -2.87 -5.92
C GLU A 725 -23.72 -3.75 -4.70
N HIS A 726 -22.47 -3.76 -4.24
CA HIS A 726 -21.98 -4.77 -3.30
C HIS A 726 -21.44 -4.21 -1.98
N LEU A 727 -20.93 -2.98 -1.96
CA LEU A 727 -20.53 -2.29 -0.73
C LEU A 727 -21.55 -1.24 -0.32
N ILE A 728 -22.38 -0.75 -1.24
CA ILE A 728 -23.50 0.16 -1.02
C ILE A 728 -23.04 1.57 -0.61
N ASP A 729 -22.46 1.71 0.59
CA ASP A 729 -22.14 2.97 1.21
C ASP A 729 -20.89 2.96 2.11
N ASP A 730 -20.54 4.14 2.62
CA ASP A 730 -19.53 4.36 3.67
C ASP A 730 -18.12 3.84 3.33
N TYR A 731 -17.71 4.13 2.10
CA TYR A 731 -16.36 3.89 1.59
C TYR A 731 -15.90 5.06 0.73
N LYS A 732 -14.59 5.14 0.51
CA LYS A 732 -13.97 6.07 -0.44
C LYS A 732 -13.36 5.31 -1.63
N PRO A 733 -13.84 5.53 -2.86
CA PRO A 733 -13.25 4.91 -4.04
C PRO A 733 -11.85 5.48 -4.33
N ALA A 734 -11.00 4.66 -4.96
CA ALA A 734 -9.63 4.97 -5.32
C ALA A 734 -9.38 4.76 -6.82
N TRP A 735 -8.22 4.18 -7.16
CA TRP A 735 -7.82 3.89 -8.53
C TRP A 735 -8.81 2.99 -9.27
N TYR A 736 -8.97 3.25 -10.57
CA TYR A 736 -9.74 2.42 -11.49
C TYR A 736 -8.84 1.85 -12.57
N THR A 737 -8.95 0.55 -12.82
CA THR A 737 -8.26 -0.11 -13.92
C THR A 737 -9.26 -0.86 -14.80
N GLU A 738 -9.29 -0.55 -16.09
CA GLU A 738 -9.95 -1.39 -17.09
C GLU A 738 -9.17 -2.70 -17.27
N LEU A 739 -9.89 -3.82 -17.19
CA LEU A 739 -9.38 -5.17 -17.39
C LEU A 739 -10.02 -5.77 -18.67
N PRO A 740 -9.44 -6.85 -19.23
CA PRO A 740 -10.02 -7.53 -20.38
C PRO A 740 -11.48 -7.93 -20.18
N GLN A 741 -12.22 -8.09 -21.29
CA GLN A 741 -13.62 -8.52 -21.31
C GLN A 741 -14.57 -7.57 -20.57
N ASP A 742 -14.35 -6.26 -20.69
CA ASP A 742 -15.15 -5.21 -20.03
C ASP A 742 -15.32 -5.48 -18.52
N CYS A 743 -14.26 -5.93 -17.86
CA CYS A 743 -14.16 -6.08 -16.41
C CYS A 743 -13.31 -4.95 -15.85
N SER A 744 -13.42 -4.64 -14.56
CA SER A 744 -12.60 -3.57 -13.98
C SER A 744 -12.21 -3.83 -12.54
N ASP A 745 -11.05 -3.31 -12.17
CA ASP A 745 -10.64 -3.11 -10.78
C ASP A 745 -11.17 -1.76 -10.28
N ALA A 746 -12.06 -1.82 -9.28
CA ALA A 746 -12.68 -0.68 -8.62
C ALA A 746 -12.13 -0.56 -7.20
N ALA A 747 -10.91 -0.01 -7.07
CA ALA A 747 -10.19 -0.03 -5.81
C ALA A 747 -10.78 0.93 -4.77
N LEU A 748 -10.43 0.69 -3.50
CA LEU A 748 -10.82 1.46 -2.32
C LEU A 748 -9.61 2.10 -1.68
N VAL A 749 -9.78 3.29 -1.09
CA VAL A 749 -8.73 3.95 -0.30
C VAL A 749 -8.60 3.26 1.04
N LEU A 750 -7.36 3.02 1.47
CA LEU A 750 -7.04 2.44 2.76
C LEU A 750 -6.56 3.49 3.78
N ASN A 751 -6.79 3.20 5.06
CA ASN A 751 -6.04 3.80 6.15
C ASN A 751 -4.63 3.20 6.18
N GLY A 752 -3.63 4.02 5.88
CA GLY A 752 -2.22 3.62 5.76
C GLY A 752 -1.56 3.14 7.06
N PHE A 753 -2.20 3.32 8.22
CA PHE A 753 -1.69 2.89 9.53
C PHE A 753 -2.69 2.02 10.26
N SER A 754 -2.89 0.82 9.74
CA SER A 754 -3.78 -0.19 10.31
C SER A 754 -3.14 -1.56 10.27
N ARG A 755 -3.75 -2.54 10.93
CA ARG A 755 -3.28 -3.92 10.91
C ARG A 755 -3.34 -4.58 9.52
N TRP A 756 -3.91 -3.92 8.51
CA TRP A 756 -3.77 -4.32 7.12
C TRP A 756 -2.30 -4.40 6.66
N ILE A 757 -1.40 -3.61 7.26
CA ILE A 757 0.06 -3.74 7.05
C ILE A 757 0.55 -5.15 7.40
N ASN A 758 0.02 -5.78 8.45
CA ASN A 758 0.40 -7.14 8.83
C ASN A 758 -0.02 -8.14 7.73
N TYR A 759 -1.20 -7.96 7.14
CA TYR A 759 -1.65 -8.74 5.97
C TYR A 759 -0.73 -8.52 4.77
N TYR A 760 -0.36 -7.28 4.47
CA TYR A 760 0.57 -6.94 3.38
C TYR A 760 1.93 -7.62 3.56
N LEU A 761 2.49 -7.60 4.78
CA LEU A 761 3.79 -8.20 5.08
C LEU A 761 3.75 -9.75 5.02
N GLU A 762 2.69 -10.36 5.52
CA GLU A 762 2.46 -11.80 5.36
C GLU A 762 2.22 -12.20 3.90
N GLY A 763 1.52 -11.37 3.14
CA GLY A 763 1.37 -11.53 1.69
C GLY A 763 2.70 -11.49 0.96
N LEU A 764 3.61 -10.61 1.38
CA LEU A 764 4.97 -10.56 0.84
C LEU A 764 5.77 -11.82 1.19
N ARG A 765 5.75 -12.27 2.46
CA ARG A 765 6.34 -13.56 2.85
C ARG A 765 5.79 -14.69 1.98
N TRP A 766 4.46 -14.77 1.86
CA TRP A 766 3.78 -15.81 1.10
C TRP A 766 4.28 -15.89 -0.33
N MET A 767 4.39 -14.74 -1.01
CA MET A 767 4.90 -14.69 -2.38
C MET A 767 6.37 -15.06 -2.48
N PHE A 768 7.22 -14.72 -1.50
CA PHE A 768 8.62 -15.17 -1.51
C PHE A 768 8.76 -16.68 -1.38
N GLU A 769 7.95 -17.30 -0.52
CA GLU A 769 8.02 -18.75 -0.29
C GLU A 769 7.35 -19.57 -1.38
N ASN A 770 6.24 -19.08 -1.94
CA ASN A 770 5.39 -19.88 -2.82
C ASN A 770 5.48 -19.49 -4.30
N TYR A 771 5.82 -18.23 -4.59
CA TYR A 771 5.90 -17.72 -5.97
C TYR A 771 7.34 -17.42 -6.37
N GLU A 772 8.24 -17.31 -5.39
CA GLU A 772 9.66 -17.01 -5.58
C GLU A 772 9.95 -15.67 -6.28
N ILE A 773 9.09 -14.67 -6.09
CA ILE A 773 9.36 -13.32 -6.62
C ILE A 773 10.71 -12.78 -6.11
N ASP A 774 11.40 -12.00 -6.94
CA ASP A 774 12.73 -11.46 -6.64
C ASP A 774 12.69 -10.03 -6.10
N GLY A 775 11.53 -9.63 -5.57
CA GLY A 775 11.33 -8.37 -4.87
C GLY A 775 10.15 -7.55 -5.37
N ILE A 776 10.13 -6.29 -4.94
CA ILE A 776 8.98 -5.39 -5.12
C ILE A 776 9.38 -4.05 -5.71
N TYR A 777 8.42 -3.47 -6.42
CA TYR A 777 8.39 -2.11 -6.91
C TYR A 777 7.32 -1.36 -6.11
N MET A 778 7.73 -0.31 -5.40
CA MET A 778 6.84 0.54 -4.60
C MET A 778 6.71 1.90 -5.30
N ASP A 779 5.49 2.40 -5.42
CA ASP A 779 5.14 3.59 -6.19
C ASP A 779 4.32 4.53 -5.33
N ASP A 780 5.03 5.45 -4.67
CA ASP A 780 4.58 6.17 -3.49
C ASP A 780 4.03 5.22 -2.39
N VAL A 781 4.33 5.51 -1.12
CA VAL A 781 3.84 4.67 -0.02
C VAL A 781 3.26 5.52 1.12
N SER A 782 2.30 4.94 1.83
CA SER A 782 1.57 5.59 2.92
C SER A 782 1.98 5.10 4.32
N PHE A 783 2.99 4.25 4.42
CA PHE A 783 3.51 3.70 5.68
C PHE A 783 4.87 4.30 6.05
N ASP A 784 5.43 3.88 7.19
CA ASP A 784 6.66 4.43 7.77
C ASP A 784 7.89 3.51 7.64
N ARG A 785 9.03 3.95 8.18
CA ARG A 785 10.26 3.14 8.23
C ARG A 785 10.15 1.84 9.02
N THR A 786 9.21 1.72 9.96
CA THR A 786 9.02 0.49 10.72
C THR A 786 8.57 -0.62 9.79
N VAL A 787 7.66 -0.33 8.87
CA VAL A 787 7.23 -1.28 7.84
C VAL A 787 8.40 -1.64 6.92
N MET A 788 9.22 -0.68 6.50
CA MET A 788 10.42 -0.95 5.69
C MET A 788 11.43 -1.89 6.37
N LYS A 789 11.63 -1.74 7.69
CA LYS A 789 12.43 -2.68 8.49
C LYS A 789 11.86 -4.09 8.43
N ARG A 790 10.55 -4.22 8.66
CA ARG A 790 9.85 -5.52 8.63
C ARG A 790 9.96 -6.17 7.24
N ILE A 791 9.76 -5.41 6.16
CA ILE A 791 9.96 -5.88 4.77
C ILE A 791 11.37 -6.42 4.59
N ARG A 792 12.41 -5.67 5.00
CA ARG A 792 13.79 -6.10 4.81
C ARG A 792 14.14 -7.33 5.64
N LYS A 793 13.55 -7.51 6.83
CA LYS A 793 13.68 -8.72 7.65
C LYS A 793 13.03 -9.94 6.99
N ILE A 794 11.86 -9.76 6.41
CA ILE A 794 11.18 -10.79 5.62
C ILE A 794 12.05 -11.19 4.43
N ILE A 795 12.55 -10.23 3.66
CA ILE A 795 13.49 -10.49 2.55
C ILE A 795 14.71 -11.28 3.04
N ALA A 796 15.38 -10.81 4.10
CA ALA A 796 16.58 -11.46 4.63
C ALA A 796 16.34 -12.91 5.08
N LYS A 797 15.11 -13.25 5.50
CA LYS A 797 14.75 -14.60 5.93
C LYS A 797 14.31 -15.51 4.79
N TYR A 798 13.49 -15.00 3.86
CA TYR A 798 12.79 -15.85 2.88
C TYR A 798 13.33 -15.72 1.45
N ARG A 799 13.93 -14.58 1.07
CA ARG A 799 14.50 -14.35 -0.27
C ARG A 799 15.64 -13.31 -0.23
N PRO A 800 16.83 -13.62 0.34
CA PRO A 800 17.87 -12.63 0.66
C PRO A 800 18.34 -11.74 -0.51
N ASP A 801 18.28 -12.24 -1.74
CA ASP A 801 18.68 -11.53 -2.97
C ASP A 801 17.56 -10.67 -3.59
N ALA A 802 16.40 -10.61 -2.95
CA ALA A 802 15.27 -9.83 -3.41
C ALA A 802 15.51 -8.32 -3.29
N LEU A 803 15.03 -7.60 -4.30
CA LEU A 803 15.31 -6.18 -4.51
C LEU A 803 14.10 -5.31 -4.18
N ILE A 804 14.34 -4.13 -3.61
CA ILE A 804 13.29 -3.13 -3.42
C ILE A 804 13.60 -1.89 -4.26
N ASP A 805 12.66 -1.52 -5.13
CA ASP A 805 12.71 -0.23 -5.82
C ASP A 805 11.71 0.72 -5.19
N LEU A 806 12.12 1.97 -5.00
CA LEU A 806 11.22 3.05 -4.60
C LEU A 806 11.07 4.06 -5.73
N HIS A 807 9.86 4.19 -6.23
CA HIS A 807 9.44 5.24 -7.15
C HIS A 807 8.70 6.35 -6.40
N SER A 808 8.92 7.57 -6.87
CA SER A 808 8.23 8.77 -6.42
C SER A 808 8.39 9.85 -7.49
N ASN A 809 7.60 10.92 -7.34
CA ASN A 809 7.49 12.02 -8.28
C ASN A 809 7.66 13.38 -7.57
N THR A 810 7.67 14.50 -8.30
CA THR A 810 7.68 15.87 -7.72
C THR A 810 6.34 16.61 -7.78
N GLY A 811 5.34 16.06 -8.48
CA GLY A 811 4.02 16.69 -8.62
C GLY A 811 3.04 16.33 -7.51
N TYR A 812 3.27 15.21 -6.85
CA TYR A 812 2.46 14.56 -5.82
C TYR A 812 3.26 14.38 -4.53
N SER A 813 4.57 14.12 -4.61
CA SER A 813 5.49 14.10 -3.46
C SER A 813 6.44 15.31 -3.53
N ILE A 814 6.55 16.12 -2.48
CA ILE A 814 7.32 17.38 -2.51
C ILE A 814 8.74 17.18 -1.96
N GLY A 815 9.68 16.85 -2.85
CA GLY A 815 11.08 16.62 -2.50
C GLY A 815 11.34 15.21 -1.97
N PRO A 816 11.14 14.16 -2.80
CA PRO A 816 11.12 12.77 -2.33
C PRO A 816 12.44 12.30 -1.71
N ALA A 817 13.59 12.82 -2.18
CA ALA A 817 14.87 12.51 -1.55
C ALA A 817 14.92 12.89 -0.06
N ASN A 818 14.29 14.01 0.32
CA ASN A 818 14.21 14.42 1.72
C ASN A 818 13.15 13.63 2.49
N GLN A 819 11.97 13.43 1.88
CA GLN A 819 10.82 12.77 2.52
C GLN A 819 11.05 11.29 2.83
N TYR A 820 11.77 10.58 1.96
CA TYR A 820 12.01 9.14 2.09
C TYR A 820 13.41 8.82 2.66
N THR A 821 14.09 9.78 3.30
CA THR A 821 15.48 9.59 3.75
C THR A 821 15.64 8.38 4.67
N ASP A 822 14.66 8.13 5.54
CA ASP A 822 14.62 7.01 6.47
C ASP A 822 14.27 5.66 5.84
N PHE A 823 13.89 5.64 4.55
CA PHE A 823 13.67 4.42 3.76
C PHE A 823 14.94 3.94 3.07
N PHE A 824 15.89 4.83 2.81
CA PHE A 824 17.12 4.54 2.06
C PHE A 824 18.03 3.44 2.64
N PRO A 825 18.07 3.18 3.98
CA PRO A 825 18.70 1.97 4.50
C PRO A 825 18.18 0.69 3.83
N TYR A 826 16.88 0.66 3.54
CA TYR A 826 16.12 -0.54 3.23
C TYR A 826 15.79 -0.72 1.75
N VAL A 827 16.08 0.23 0.85
CA VAL A 827 15.81 0.09 -0.60
C VAL A 827 17.09 -0.17 -1.42
N ASP A 828 16.98 -0.82 -2.58
CA ASP A 828 18.13 -1.13 -3.45
C ASP A 828 18.29 -0.13 -4.60
N ARG A 829 17.18 0.42 -5.08
CA ARG A 829 17.15 1.33 -6.23
C ARG A 829 16.11 2.42 -6.06
N LEU A 830 16.43 3.63 -6.49
CA LEU A 830 15.48 4.71 -6.66
C LEU A 830 15.06 4.79 -8.13
N TRP A 831 13.81 5.14 -8.38
CA TRP A 831 13.35 5.52 -9.71
C TRP A 831 12.59 6.84 -9.63
N PHE A 832 13.21 7.85 -9.05
CA PHE A 832 12.59 9.17 -8.91
C PHE A 832 12.54 9.85 -10.27
N GLY A 833 11.34 10.15 -10.77
CA GLY A 833 11.33 10.77 -12.08
C GLY A 833 10.05 11.36 -12.62
N GLU A 834 8.85 10.95 -12.22
CA GLU A 834 7.66 11.65 -12.70
C GLU A 834 7.67 13.13 -12.27
N SER A 835 7.37 14.04 -13.20
CA SER A 835 7.45 15.50 -13.05
C SER A 835 8.85 16.09 -12.82
N PHE A 836 9.92 15.30 -12.74
CA PHE A 836 11.30 15.82 -12.68
C PHE A 836 11.67 16.55 -13.97
N LYS A 837 12.26 17.75 -13.83
CA LYS A 837 12.68 18.60 -14.95
C LYS A 837 14.18 18.51 -15.18
N TYR A 838 14.64 17.32 -15.57
CA TYR A 838 16.06 16.99 -15.78
C TYR A 838 16.88 18.05 -16.53
N ASN A 839 16.31 18.65 -17.59
CA ASN A 839 17.00 19.68 -18.38
C ASN A 839 17.09 21.05 -17.70
N GLN A 840 16.25 21.34 -16.70
CA GLN A 840 16.20 22.62 -16.00
C GLN A 840 17.00 22.60 -14.69
N MET A 841 17.22 21.40 -14.13
CA MET A 841 17.92 21.22 -12.86
C MET A 841 19.42 21.50 -12.98
N ARG A 842 20.00 22.12 -11.95
CA ARG A 842 21.44 22.33 -11.82
C ARG A 842 22.17 21.03 -11.43
N PRO A 843 23.48 20.88 -11.69
CA PRO A 843 24.21 19.69 -11.29
C PRO A 843 24.07 19.35 -9.78
N ASP A 844 24.23 20.34 -8.91
CA ASP A 844 24.07 20.17 -7.46
C ASP A 844 22.66 19.73 -7.06
N GLU A 845 21.61 20.19 -7.77
CA GLU A 845 20.24 19.70 -7.57
C GLU A 845 20.10 18.24 -7.98
N TRP A 846 20.65 17.84 -9.12
CA TRP A 846 20.65 16.43 -9.55
C TRP A 846 21.30 15.54 -8.49
N LEU A 847 22.43 15.97 -7.92
CA LEU A 847 23.15 15.21 -6.90
C LEU A 847 22.28 14.94 -5.68
N VAL A 848 21.62 15.95 -5.12
CA VAL A 848 20.95 15.80 -3.81
C VAL A 848 19.48 15.42 -3.90
N THR A 849 18.78 15.82 -4.96
CA THR A 849 17.32 15.61 -5.08
C THR A 849 16.95 14.34 -5.85
N PHE A 850 17.84 13.86 -6.72
CA PHE A 850 17.54 12.77 -7.66
C PHE A 850 18.49 11.58 -7.52
N SER A 851 19.81 11.82 -7.45
CA SER A 851 20.81 10.75 -7.69
C SER A 851 20.79 9.62 -6.65
N GLY A 852 20.39 9.92 -5.41
CA GLY A 852 20.49 9.01 -4.27
C GLY A 852 21.90 8.88 -3.66
N ILE A 853 22.94 9.37 -4.36
CA ILE A 853 24.35 9.15 -4.02
C ILE A 853 24.70 9.59 -2.59
N PRO A 854 24.29 10.79 -2.10
CA PRO A 854 24.56 11.21 -0.73
C PRO A 854 23.97 10.30 0.36
N PHE A 855 23.03 9.43 -0.01
CA PHE A 855 22.32 8.54 0.90
C PHE A 855 22.80 7.08 0.84
N GLY A 856 23.71 6.76 -0.09
CA GLY A 856 24.21 5.40 -0.29
C GLY A 856 23.35 4.52 -1.20
N VAL A 857 22.48 5.13 -2.02
CA VAL A 857 21.64 4.46 -3.02
C VAL A 857 21.83 5.12 -4.39
N MET A 858 21.41 4.46 -5.47
CA MET A 858 21.49 5.03 -6.82
C MET A 858 20.13 5.05 -7.48
N SER A 859 19.94 5.98 -8.41
CA SER A 859 18.67 6.27 -9.07
C SER A 859 18.68 5.99 -10.57
N GLU A 860 17.49 5.85 -11.15
CA GLU A 860 17.21 5.73 -12.59
C GLU A 860 16.26 6.86 -13.02
N MET A 861 16.29 7.26 -14.29
CA MET A 861 15.44 8.34 -14.81
C MET A 861 14.09 7.84 -15.36
N LEU A 862 13.05 8.68 -15.28
CA LEU A 862 11.70 8.37 -15.79
C LEU A 862 11.14 9.43 -16.77
N GLN A 863 10.86 10.66 -16.31
CA GLN A 863 10.10 11.66 -17.09
C GLN A 863 10.71 11.91 -18.46
N ASP A 864 9.86 11.80 -19.50
CA ASP A 864 10.21 11.98 -20.92
C ASP A 864 11.35 11.07 -21.42
N GLY A 865 11.65 9.97 -20.70
CA GLY A 865 12.81 9.11 -20.97
C GLY A 865 14.12 9.63 -20.38
N GLY A 866 14.08 10.66 -19.53
CA GLY A 866 15.24 11.27 -18.90
C GLY A 866 16.11 12.11 -19.84
N ASN A 867 17.23 12.60 -19.32
CA ASN A 867 18.32 13.12 -20.15
C ASN A 867 19.46 12.09 -20.19
N ARG A 868 19.51 11.30 -21.27
CA ARG A 868 20.51 10.23 -21.44
C ARG A 868 21.96 10.70 -21.30
N PHE A 869 22.25 11.95 -21.65
CA PHE A 869 23.60 12.49 -21.60
C PHE A 869 23.99 12.91 -20.18
N LEU A 870 23.15 13.73 -19.55
CA LEU A 870 23.42 14.25 -18.21
C LEU A 870 23.29 13.16 -17.14
N GLY A 871 22.41 12.17 -17.35
CA GLY A 871 22.26 11.03 -16.45
C GLY A 871 23.56 10.25 -16.23
N MET A 872 24.37 10.05 -17.28
CA MET A 872 25.63 9.34 -17.17
C MET A 872 26.67 10.04 -16.27
N VAL A 873 26.54 11.35 -16.04
CA VAL A 873 27.37 12.07 -15.04
C VAL A 873 27.09 11.53 -13.62
N TYR A 874 25.88 11.06 -13.34
CA TYR A 874 25.51 10.41 -12.07
C TYR A 874 25.48 8.88 -12.18
N GLY A 875 26.03 8.32 -13.26
CA GLY A 875 26.05 6.88 -13.49
C GLY A 875 24.69 6.26 -13.78
N THR A 876 23.72 7.03 -14.29
CA THR A 876 22.34 6.57 -14.45
C THR A 876 21.85 6.56 -15.90
N THR A 877 20.92 5.65 -16.21
CA THR A 877 20.15 5.61 -17.47
C THR A 877 18.65 5.64 -17.18
N ALA A 878 17.83 5.76 -18.22
CA ALA A 878 16.42 5.36 -18.13
C ALA A 878 16.30 3.83 -18.12
N ARG A 879 15.13 3.32 -17.75
CA ARG A 879 14.78 1.90 -17.85
C ARG A 879 14.42 1.52 -19.28
N HIS A 880 14.66 0.27 -19.65
CA HIS A 880 14.37 -0.24 -20.99
C HIS A 880 12.86 -0.20 -21.30
N SER A 881 12.52 0.10 -22.56
CA SER A 881 11.14 0.13 -23.09
C SER A 881 10.18 1.15 -22.47
N TYR A 882 10.68 2.09 -21.66
CA TYR A 882 9.86 3.16 -21.09
C TYR A 882 9.90 4.46 -21.92
N GLY A 883 11.09 4.84 -22.39
CA GLY A 883 11.33 6.09 -23.11
C GLY A 883 11.52 5.92 -24.62
N ARG A 884 11.64 7.05 -25.33
CA ARG A 884 11.90 7.09 -26.78
C ARG A 884 13.21 6.42 -27.19
N PHE A 885 14.24 6.52 -26.35
CA PHE A 885 15.57 6.02 -26.63
C PHE A 885 15.88 4.82 -25.73
N SER A 886 16.42 3.75 -26.32
CA SER A 886 16.84 2.57 -25.55
C SER A 886 18.13 2.88 -24.78
N PRO A 887 18.26 2.44 -23.51
CA PRO A 887 19.51 2.52 -22.77
C PRO A 887 20.52 1.44 -23.20
N ALA A 888 20.11 0.43 -23.97
CA ALA A 888 20.93 -0.72 -24.35
C ALA A 888 22.28 -0.36 -25.01
N PRO A 889 22.38 0.65 -25.91
CA PRO A 889 23.68 1.04 -26.47
C PRO A 889 24.68 1.50 -25.40
N VAL A 890 24.22 2.19 -24.36
CA VAL A 890 25.06 2.62 -23.23
C VAL A 890 25.43 1.41 -22.35
N TRP A 891 24.50 0.49 -22.12
CA TRP A 891 24.79 -0.77 -21.41
C TRP A 891 25.79 -1.66 -22.15
N ASN A 892 25.78 -1.66 -23.48
CA ASN A 892 26.80 -2.35 -24.28
C ASN A 892 28.18 -1.72 -24.10
N LEU A 893 28.26 -0.40 -23.98
CA LEU A 893 29.50 0.28 -23.62
C LEU A 893 29.94 -0.08 -22.19
N TRP A 894 29.02 -0.09 -21.22
CA TRP A 894 29.29 -0.52 -19.85
C TRP A 894 29.90 -1.92 -19.80
N LYS A 895 29.28 -2.87 -20.52
CA LYS A 895 29.74 -4.26 -20.60
C LYS A 895 31.11 -4.38 -21.26
N SER A 896 31.31 -3.73 -22.42
CA SER A 896 32.58 -3.79 -23.14
C SER A 896 33.73 -3.08 -22.41
N PHE A 897 33.42 -2.01 -21.67
CA PHE A 897 34.37 -1.34 -20.79
C PHE A 897 34.62 -2.13 -19.50
N GLY A 898 33.68 -2.95 -19.03
CA GLY A 898 33.75 -3.59 -17.70
C GLY A 898 33.50 -2.59 -16.57
N ILE A 899 32.47 -1.75 -16.69
CA ILE A 899 32.19 -0.66 -15.74
C ILE A 899 31.87 -1.16 -14.32
N GLU A 900 31.38 -2.40 -14.20
CA GLU A 900 31.01 -3.01 -12.91
C GLU A 900 32.21 -3.13 -11.95
N GLU A 901 33.43 -3.21 -12.51
CA GLU A 901 34.69 -3.27 -11.77
C GLU A 901 35.31 -1.87 -11.50
N ALA A 902 34.74 -0.82 -12.09
CA ALA A 902 35.32 0.52 -12.06
C ALA A 902 34.92 1.28 -10.79
N LYS A 903 35.86 2.05 -10.24
CA LYS A 903 35.56 3.01 -9.17
C LYS A 903 34.92 4.26 -9.78
N MET A 904 33.69 4.57 -9.38
CA MET A 904 32.99 5.80 -9.79
C MET A 904 33.44 6.98 -8.93
N LEU A 905 33.97 8.02 -9.58
CA LEU A 905 34.44 9.26 -8.97
C LEU A 905 33.80 10.45 -9.71
N GLY A 906 32.79 11.06 -9.10
CA GLY A 906 32.06 12.19 -9.71
C GLY A 906 32.71 13.54 -9.45
N TYR A 907 32.23 14.59 -10.10
CA TYR A 907 32.73 15.97 -9.89
C TYR A 907 32.58 16.46 -8.43
N TRP A 908 31.72 15.83 -7.65
CA TRP A 908 31.51 16.09 -6.22
C TRP A 908 32.53 15.41 -5.31
N ASP A 909 33.33 14.48 -5.84
CA ASP A 909 34.41 13.82 -5.11
C ASP A 909 35.69 14.65 -5.20
N GLU A 910 36.25 15.03 -4.05
CA GLU A 910 37.49 15.81 -3.99
C GLU A 910 38.68 15.09 -4.64
N PHE A 911 38.64 13.75 -4.70
CA PHE A 911 39.65 12.89 -5.30
C PHE A 911 39.33 12.51 -6.76
N CYS A 912 38.34 13.14 -7.40
CA CYS A 912 38.07 12.89 -8.81
C CYS A 912 39.25 13.38 -9.68
N PRO A 913 39.89 12.48 -10.45
CA PRO A 913 41.10 12.81 -11.21
C PRO A 913 40.82 13.59 -12.50
N ILE A 914 39.54 13.75 -12.88
CA ILE A 914 39.12 14.42 -14.11
C ILE A 914 38.21 15.59 -13.77
N LYS A 915 38.62 16.78 -14.21
CA LYS A 915 37.80 18.00 -14.16
C LYS A 915 37.67 18.59 -15.57
N THR A 916 36.81 19.57 -15.72
CA THR A 916 36.61 20.33 -16.96
C THR A 916 37.04 21.77 -16.73
N SER A 917 37.35 22.47 -17.83
CA SER A 917 37.71 23.89 -17.77
C SER A 917 36.53 24.84 -17.57
N ASP A 918 35.28 24.36 -17.59
CA ASP A 918 34.07 25.16 -17.45
C ASP A 918 33.22 24.64 -16.27
N PRO A 919 32.82 25.52 -15.32
CA PRO A 919 32.09 25.11 -14.13
C PRO A 919 30.68 24.54 -14.40
N GLU A 920 30.05 24.80 -15.55
CA GLU A 920 28.74 24.24 -15.91
C GLU A 920 28.83 22.91 -16.65
N VAL A 921 30.04 22.49 -17.05
CA VAL A 921 30.28 21.20 -17.67
C VAL A 921 30.87 20.27 -16.62
N LYS A 922 30.19 19.17 -16.28
CA LYS A 922 30.63 18.25 -15.22
C LYS A 922 31.21 16.96 -15.79
N ALA A 923 32.18 16.39 -15.08
CA ALA A 923 32.79 15.12 -15.44
C ALA A 923 32.71 14.12 -14.28
N THR A 924 32.50 12.85 -14.63
CA THR A 924 32.58 11.71 -13.73
C THR A 924 33.49 10.67 -14.36
N ALA A 925 34.46 10.19 -13.58
CA ALA A 925 35.44 9.20 -14.00
C ALA A 925 35.09 7.83 -13.42
N PHE A 926 35.03 6.81 -14.28
CA PHE A 926 34.91 5.40 -13.93
C PHE A 926 36.28 4.76 -14.13
N VAL A 927 37.03 4.65 -13.04
CA VAL A 927 38.47 4.34 -13.06
C VAL A 927 38.71 2.85 -12.88
N LYS A 928 39.46 2.26 -13.83
CA LYS A 928 40.15 0.97 -13.70
C LYS A 928 41.67 1.20 -13.77
N THR A 929 42.47 0.17 -13.53
CA THR A 929 43.94 0.26 -13.51
C THR A 929 44.53 0.88 -14.78
N ASP A 930 44.12 0.41 -15.96
CA ASP A 930 44.75 0.81 -17.24
C ASP A 930 43.83 1.61 -18.17
N SER A 931 42.59 1.90 -17.74
CA SER A 931 41.58 2.55 -18.58
C SER A 931 40.53 3.27 -17.74
N ILE A 932 40.02 4.38 -18.25
CA ILE A 932 39.01 5.21 -17.58
C ILE A 932 37.91 5.54 -18.58
N LEU A 933 36.66 5.29 -18.19
CA LEU A 933 35.51 5.84 -18.89
C LEU A 933 35.15 7.18 -18.22
N ILE A 934 35.00 8.23 -19.00
CA ILE A 934 34.74 9.58 -18.54
C ILE A 934 33.39 9.99 -19.11
N SER A 935 32.42 10.27 -18.26
CA SER A 935 31.16 10.90 -18.66
C SER A 935 31.27 12.40 -18.48
N VAL A 936 31.05 13.18 -19.54
CA VAL A 936 31.03 14.63 -19.53
C VAL A 936 29.64 15.12 -19.90
N GLY A 937 29.06 16.05 -19.14
CA GLY A 937 27.74 16.62 -19.41
C GLY A 937 27.71 18.14 -19.28
N ASN A 938 27.14 18.83 -20.26
CA ASN A 938 26.99 20.28 -20.28
C ASN A 938 25.60 20.67 -19.73
N PHE A 939 25.57 21.22 -18.51
CA PHE A 939 24.33 21.63 -17.85
C PHE A 939 23.89 23.06 -18.22
N SER A 940 24.67 23.78 -19.02
CA SER A 940 24.32 25.14 -19.43
C SER A 940 23.28 25.18 -20.56
N GLU A 941 22.68 26.36 -20.77
CA GLU A 941 21.72 26.62 -21.86
C GLU A 941 22.39 26.91 -23.22
N SER A 942 23.73 26.89 -23.28
CA SER A 942 24.53 27.17 -24.46
C SER A 942 25.56 26.07 -24.75
N ASP A 943 26.01 25.99 -26.00
CA ASP A 943 27.10 25.09 -26.36
C ASP A 943 28.40 25.56 -25.69
N ARG A 944 29.21 24.59 -25.25
CA ARG A 944 30.48 24.85 -24.53
C ARG A 944 31.62 24.13 -25.23
N ASN A 945 32.78 24.76 -25.25
CA ASN A 945 34.03 24.12 -25.62
C ASN A 945 34.87 23.99 -24.37
N VAL A 946 35.29 22.77 -24.01
CA VAL A 946 36.06 22.51 -22.79
C VAL A 946 37.27 21.63 -23.07
N HIS A 947 38.33 21.78 -22.30
CA HIS A 947 39.37 20.75 -22.21
C HIS A 947 39.23 19.98 -20.89
N LEU A 948 39.72 18.74 -20.88
CA LEU A 948 39.79 17.94 -19.67
C LEU A 948 41.04 18.32 -18.87
N ILE A 949 40.86 18.61 -17.59
CA ILE A 949 41.94 18.80 -16.64
C ILE A 949 42.15 17.46 -15.94
N ILE A 950 43.26 16.79 -16.27
CA ILE A 950 43.57 15.42 -15.85
C ILE A 950 44.69 15.44 -14.83
N ASP A 951 44.47 14.89 -13.65
CA ASP A 951 45.51 14.65 -12.65
C ASP A 951 46.21 13.32 -12.93
N TRP A 952 47.26 13.37 -13.73
CA TRP A 952 48.05 12.19 -14.11
C TRP A 952 48.73 11.50 -12.92
N ASN A 953 49.02 12.23 -11.84
CA ASN A 953 49.69 11.68 -10.68
C ASN A 953 48.76 10.76 -9.89
N SER A 954 47.51 11.19 -9.65
CA SER A 954 46.52 10.34 -8.98
C SER A 954 46.08 9.14 -9.83
N LEU A 955 46.15 9.26 -11.15
CA LEU A 955 45.88 8.15 -12.07
C LEU A 955 47.02 7.14 -12.18
N GLY A 956 48.27 7.54 -11.90
CA GLY A 956 49.44 6.70 -12.15
C GLY A 956 49.64 6.37 -13.63
N MET A 957 49.12 7.20 -14.54
CA MET A 957 49.14 6.97 -15.99
C MET A 957 50.19 7.85 -16.69
N ASP A 958 50.90 7.30 -17.68
CA ASP A 958 51.87 8.04 -18.49
C ASP A 958 51.14 8.86 -19.58
N LYS A 959 51.12 10.20 -19.42
CA LYS A 959 50.52 11.15 -20.38
C LYS A 959 50.98 10.90 -21.82
N THR A 960 52.24 10.51 -22.03
CA THR A 960 52.81 10.37 -23.38
C THR A 960 52.28 9.16 -24.14
N LYS A 961 51.71 8.18 -23.44
CA LYS A 961 51.14 6.95 -24.00
C LYS A 961 49.61 6.95 -24.00
N ALA A 962 49.00 8.00 -23.45
CA ALA A 962 47.57 8.08 -23.25
C ALA A 962 46.82 8.48 -24.52
N LEU A 963 45.67 7.84 -24.73
CA LEU A 963 44.80 8.02 -25.88
C LEU A 963 43.38 8.31 -25.40
N LEU A 964 42.81 9.41 -25.88
CA LEU A 964 41.46 9.84 -25.57
C LEU A 964 40.54 9.64 -26.78
N LYS A 965 39.51 8.82 -26.62
CA LYS A 965 38.56 8.47 -27.69
C LYS A 965 37.12 8.57 -27.23
N ALA A 966 36.26 9.10 -28.08
CA ALA A 966 34.82 8.89 -28.01
C ALA A 966 34.48 7.60 -28.80
N PRO A 967 34.05 6.49 -28.17
CA PRO A 967 33.53 5.36 -28.91
C PRO A 967 32.21 5.72 -29.61
N PHE A 968 31.85 5.01 -30.69
CA PHE A 968 30.50 5.11 -31.25
C PHE A 968 29.49 4.50 -30.25
N VAL A 969 28.43 5.23 -29.95
CA VAL A 969 27.31 4.72 -29.14
C VAL A 969 26.02 5.17 -29.83
N ASN A 970 25.24 4.20 -30.32
CA ASN A 970 24.04 4.48 -31.08
C ASN A 970 23.08 5.40 -30.30
N ASP A 971 22.49 6.38 -30.99
CA ASP A 971 21.63 7.42 -30.43
C ASP A 971 22.27 8.25 -29.30
N PHE A 972 23.58 8.18 -29.07
CA PHE A 972 24.28 8.98 -28.06
C PHE A 972 25.38 9.82 -28.70
N GLN A 973 26.36 9.20 -29.36
CA GLN A 973 27.50 9.92 -29.96
C GLN A 973 28.11 9.20 -31.17
N GLN A 974 28.78 9.95 -32.03
CA GLN A 974 29.63 9.41 -33.10
C GLN A 974 31.04 9.11 -32.57
N ALA A 975 31.76 8.20 -33.25
CA ALA A 975 33.14 7.91 -32.89
C ALA A 975 34.08 9.07 -33.26
N SER A 976 34.94 9.46 -32.32
CA SER A 976 35.95 10.51 -32.50
C SER A 976 37.21 10.20 -31.69
N THR A 977 38.35 10.76 -32.09
CA THR A 977 39.59 10.74 -31.30
C THR A 977 39.98 12.18 -31.02
N PHE A 978 40.37 12.48 -29.79
CA PHE A 978 40.76 13.82 -29.35
C PHE A 978 42.21 13.83 -28.92
N SER A 979 42.91 14.92 -29.18
CA SER A 979 44.20 15.19 -28.54
C SER A 979 43.97 15.54 -27.07
N LEU A 980 44.92 15.23 -26.18
CA LEU A 980 44.72 15.42 -24.73
C LEU A 980 44.49 16.88 -24.32
N ASP A 981 45.02 17.83 -25.10
CA ASP A 981 44.90 19.27 -24.86
C ASP A 981 43.89 19.94 -25.83
N GLU A 982 43.12 19.14 -26.59
CA GLU A 982 42.12 19.64 -27.55
C GLU A 982 40.87 20.19 -26.84
N MET A 983 40.29 21.24 -27.42
CA MET A 983 38.98 21.75 -26.99
C MET A 983 37.87 20.85 -27.54
N ILE A 984 37.13 20.23 -26.63
CA ILE A 984 36.04 19.32 -26.93
C ILE A 984 34.72 20.10 -26.97
N PRO A 985 34.02 20.14 -28.13
CA PRO A 985 32.71 20.79 -28.23
C PRO A 985 31.62 19.90 -27.61
N ILE A 986 30.82 20.48 -26.71
CA ILE A 986 29.72 19.81 -26.03
C ILE A 986 28.48 20.69 -26.13
N LYS A 987 27.45 20.19 -26.82
CA LYS A 987 26.20 20.93 -27.02
C LYS A 987 25.46 21.14 -25.69
N ARG A 988 24.65 22.19 -25.64
CA ARG A 988 23.77 22.48 -24.49
C ARG A 988 22.94 21.26 -24.10
N LYS A 989 22.89 20.94 -22.81
CA LYS A 989 22.12 19.81 -22.24
C LYS A 989 22.48 18.44 -22.83
N GLU A 990 23.60 18.32 -23.52
CA GLU A 990 24.16 17.06 -24.04
C GLU A 990 25.47 16.71 -23.33
N GLY A 991 26.15 15.68 -23.81
CA GLY A 991 27.33 15.12 -23.17
C GLY A 991 28.05 14.10 -24.04
N LEU A 992 29.21 13.64 -23.56
CA LEU A 992 30.07 12.67 -24.22
C LEU A 992 30.55 11.62 -23.22
N LEU A 993 30.67 10.39 -23.71
CA LEU A 993 31.38 9.29 -23.05
C LEU A 993 32.74 9.15 -23.73
N LEU A 994 33.82 9.30 -22.98
CA LEU A 994 35.19 9.23 -23.47
C LEU A 994 35.92 8.09 -22.79
N ILE A 995 36.77 7.39 -23.51
CA ILE A 995 37.69 6.39 -22.95
C ILE A 995 39.09 6.97 -23.01
N LEU A 996 39.70 7.12 -21.84
CA LEU A 996 41.13 7.36 -21.68
C LEU A 996 41.80 6.01 -21.42
N SER A 997 42.79 5.66 -22.25
CA SER A 997 43.53 4.40 -22.13
C SER A 997 45.01 4.59 -22.43
N ILE A 998 45.86 3.75 -21.87
CA ILE A 998 47.29 3.72 -22.20
C ILE A 998 47.51 2.74 -23.37
N SER A 999 48.24 3.17 -24.39
CA SER A 999 48.74 2.27 -25.42
C SER A 999 49.68 1.22 -24.79
N LYS A 1000 49.34 -0.07 -24.94
CA LYS A 1000 50.20 -1.17 -24.50
C LYS A 1000 51.49 -1.23 -25.31
#